data_AF-A0A5N5E462-F1
#
_entry.id   AF-A0A5N5E462-F1
#
_cell.length_a   1.000
_cell.length_b   1.000
_cell.length_c   1.000
_cell.angle_alpha   90.00
_cell.angle_beta   90.00
_cell.angle_gamma   90.00
#
_symmetry.space_group_name_H-M   'P 1'
#
loop_
_entity.id
_entity.type
_entity.pdbx_description
1 polymer ?
#
loop_
_entity_poly.entity_id
_entity_poly.type
_entity_poly.pdbx_seq_one_letter_code
_entity_poly.pdbx_strand_id
1 'polypeptide(L)'
;MSNKPIVRIAIILATPADRAGISRRRVNHTTTESTAVPPASWLPMKYPRRGGFAADVAPVDPAAGAELDRQFDSDDQFGEFSSAYLVNDPDPDELTLAARKYQAGEISAVGAAALYCILGRYADNDRQQSTLLVDGLVARHGLVFAVEALLEWADLRFVHVSVPVSELGPDAVIVVANIGGESPAAGYKMPEYVLREQLGRTDEPDAQVVREHMLDRMRGLLATASDEDYAAAREVASSMRTNSTRRLTASYIFPTEEGWSEELIMGMRARWYHWNTQLTVSSNTVQQLERVTDSHAMRSWLEDDAMVAAVVDGIGAGLTGLLVDAFDKPNQYGHMRDEATLLRILWALSAIPTDEAFTALVERRHVKSALPAVLHAMQHYPRRALKILAEKDIDLLDRHVRANPDIAAELSPTLPEPARRRIAELSTPTPEATDLPPILVAPPWSNRKKALEVAVIGDLVAPEISRIVWLPGELEQIKNTPSDYSYTTWENYKQYVQDVSPRSTHDWNTWVIFLLAPDEIARPFLTDWPGTSLKDPLRVVARYELDALPLMLRFTRAHPGAAAPYLMPYVDIDVARVHATMFATRKNLRKPAMAWLVRHAEDAVALLVPDAVGPAGAQRDHAAAALRALARTTSRETVVDGANRYGPEAGQVVAGIVDLDPLEMLPKRIPKTPVWVDVSSLPLILNENRSAALPTSAVSTILTMCAIGTADAPYAGLDVVTAYCDRSSLAEAAWELFERWWGAGAPSKDNWVILALGWLGDDSTMARLAPLVRRWPGENGAARAQLGLDALAAHGSARALTELDHISRKMKFKSLKNGAAQRVAELADSLGLDREQLADRIVPDLDLTPDGTMNFDYGTRMFTVGFTEALVPYVLDGGGKKTSGLPKPTRNDDVVLAESAKKRFTELKRETKAVAAEQIKRLNRSMVTGRRWTRTEFDDFVLGHPLLIHLARRLLWASFDDSGLPTVVFRVAEDSTLADIDDQTVELPEGRIGLVHPAHIPDTVGAWSDVFADYEILQPFPQLGRAVHDPLPDDVDGSGLSRFTGVTASPSQALRLTYRGWEPVWENPASWGQGLLYQLSDDVSVLLGLEPGMGTGDPYNGYPDQKLVSVELRGGTLNDVDRATVSELIADLAGFAS
;
A
#
# COMPACT_ATOMS: atom_id res chain seq x y z
N MET A 1 61.15 23.94 -13.28
CA MET A 1 61.69 22.66 -13.81
C MET A 1 60.82 21.53 -13.28
N SER A 2 60.27 20.77 -14.23
CA SER A 2 59.53 19.50 -14.21
C SER A 2 58.56 19.20 -13.05
N ASN A 3 57.25 19.47 -13.19
CA ASN A 3 56.20 18.76 -13.96
C ASN A 3 55.93 17.30 -13.54
N LYS A 4 54.91 17.14 -12.68
CA LYS A 4 53.94 16.04 -12.71
C LYS A 4 52.55 16.67 -12.79
N PRO A 5 51.71 16.43 -13.82
CA PRO A 5 50.34 16.92 -13.84
C PRO A 5 49.39 15.89 -13.22
N ILE A 6 48.58 16.38 -12.30
CA ILE A 6 47.39 15.73 -11.74
C ILE A 6 46.27 15.89 -12.78
N VAL A 7 45.81 14.78 -13.36
CA VAL A 7 44.62 14.76 -14.23
C VAL A 7 43.39 14.52 -13.37
N ARG A 8 42.52 15.53 -13.30
CA ARG A 8 41.18 15.49 -12.70
C ARG A 8 40.27 14.59 -13.54
N ILE A 9 39.81 13.48 -12.97
CA ILE A 9 38.71 12.67 -13.53
C ILE A 9 37.41 13.38 -13.16
N ALA A 10 36.77 14.00 -14.15
CA ALA A 10 35.41 14.50 -14.03
C ALA A 10 34.44 13.32 -14.17
N ILE A 11 33.88 12.87 -13.06
CA ILE A 11 32.73 11.96 -13.07
C ILE A 11 31.50 12.82 -13.40
N ILE A 12 31.09 12.80 -14.66
CA ILE A 12 29.80 13.36 -15.08
C ILE A 12 28.74 12.29 -14.79
N LEU A 13 28.12 12.37 -13.61
CA LEU A 13 26.85 11.71 -13.35
C LEU A 13 25.76 12.48 -14.10
N ALA A 14 25.49 12.09 -15.34
CA ALA A 14 24.32 12.56 -16.07
C ALA A 14 23.08 11.86 -15.50
N THR A 15 22.30 12.60 -14.71
CA THR A 15 20.93 12.22 -14.34
C THR A 15 20.01 12.16 -15.58
N PRO A 16 18.95 11.34 -15.62
CA PRO A 16 18.02 11.25 -16.76
C PRO A 16 17.19 12.51 -17.06
N ALA A 17 17.51 13.67 -16.47
CA ALA A 17 16.74 14.90 -16.62
C ALA A 17 17.19 15.79 -17.80
N ASP A 18 18.37 15.57 -18.38
CA ASP A 18 18.96 16.52 -19.35
C ASP A 18 18.73 16.17 -20.84
N ARG A 19 17.97 15.11 -21.16
CA ARG A 19 17.58 14.82 -22.56
C ARG A 19 16.15 15.23 -22.95
N ALA A 20 15.40 15.86 -22.04
CA ALA A 20 14.17 16.59 -22.38
C ALA A 20 14.50 18.08 -22.56
N GLY A 21 15.24 18.40 -23.63
CA GLY A 21 15.54 19.77 -24.04
C GLY A 21 14.32 20.52 -24.59
N ILE A 22 13.25 20.66 -23.81
CA ILE A 22 12.25 21.71 -24.03
C ILE A 22 12.74 22.95 -23.27
N SER A 23 13.77 23.58 -23.82
CA SER A 23 13.94 25.02 -23.61
C SER A 23 12.64 25.70 -24.03
N ARG A 24 12.14 26.67 -23.25
CA ARG A 24 11.01 27.55 -23.59
C ARG A 24 11.31 28.37 -24.86
N ARG A 25 11.50 27.72 -26.00
CA ARG A 25 11.08 28.25 -27.30
C ARG A 25 9.55 28.16 -27.26
N ARG A 26 8.86 29.25 -27.60
CA ARG A 26 7.42 29.21 -27.91
C ARG A 26 7.18 28.02 -28.83
N VAL A 27 6.65 26.94 -28.28
CA VAL A 27 6.23 25.78 -29.07
C VAL A 27 5.06 26.30 -29.89
N ASN A 28 5.16 26.19 -31.22
CA ASN A 28 4.00 26.44 -32.06
C ASN A 28 2.96 25.37 -31.71
N HIS A 29 2.00 25.71 -30.86
CA HIS A 29 0.95 24.80 -30.38
C HIS A 29 0.11 24.20 -31.51
N THR A 30 0.20 24.74 -32.73
CA THR A 30 -0.46 24.22 -33.93
C THR A 30 0.16 22.93 -34.46
N THR A 31 1.45 22.66 -34.24
CA THR A 31 2.13 21.46 -34.78
C THR A 31 2.08 20.27 -33.83
N THR A 32 1.83 20.50 -32.54
CA THR A 32 1.79 19.44 -31.51
C THR A 32 0.44 18.73 -31.40
N GLU A 33 -0.68 19.37 -31.77
CA GLU A 33 -2.02 18.76 -31.59
C GLU A 33 -2.37 17.66 -32.60
N SER A 34 -1.56 17.48 -33.65
CA SER A 34 -1.73 16.44 -34.66
C SER A 34 -0.83 15.23 -34.45
N THR A 35 0.03 15.25 -33.43
CA THR A 35 0.99 14.18 -33.15
C THR A 35 0.55 13.41 -31.92
N ALA A 36 0.56 12.07 -32.00
CA ALA A 36 0.27 11.22 -30.86
C ALA A 36 1.34 11.40 -29.78
N VAL A 37 0.93 11.54 -28.52
CA VAL A 37 1.86 11.68 -27.39
C VAL A 37 1.58 10.54 -26.41
N PRO A 38 2.54 9.61 -26.20
CA PRO A 38 2.30 8.48 -25.32
C PRO A 38 2.31 8.91 -23.85
N PRO A 39 1.58 8.19 -22.97
CA PRO A 39 1.76 8.26 -21.53
C PRO A 39 3.19 7.92 -21.13
N ALA A 40 3.69 8.51 -20.04
CA ALA A 40 5.05 8.25 -19.55
C ALA A 40 5.27 6.79 -19.16
N SER A 41 4.22 6.07 -18.75
CA SER A 41 4.30 4.64 -18.39
C SER A 41 4.60 3.72 -19.58
N TRP A 42 4.38 4.19 -20.81
CA TRP A 42 4.72 3.43 -22.02
C TRP A 42 6.18 3.60 -22.42
N LEU A 43 6.91 4.53 -21.79
CA LEU A 43 8.28 4.87 -22.15
C LEU A 43 9.28 4.33 -21.10
N PRO A 44 10.39 3.72 -21.54
CA PRO A 44 10.72 3.41 -22.94
C PRO A 44 9.87 2.27 -23.52
N MET A 45 9.58 2.35 -24.82
CA MET A 45 8.80 1.32 -25.51
C MET A 45 9.48 -0.05 -25.46
N LYS A 46 8.76 -1.09 -25.01
CA LYS A 46 9.22 -2.48 -25.03
C LYS A 46 9.33 -3.03 -26.46
N TYR A 47 8.38 -2.70 -27.33
CA TYR A 47 8.29 -3.17 -28.71
C TYR A 47 8.44 -2.01 -29.70
N PRO A 48 9.64 -1.40 -29.80
CA PRO A 48 9.84 -0.20 -30.60
C PRO A 48 9.69 -0.48 -32.09
N ARG A 49 9.35 0.56 -32.85
CA ARG A 49 9.35 0.58 -34.32
C ARG A 49 10.06 1.83 -34.80
N ARG A 50 10.64 1.79 -36.00
CA ARG A 50 11.36 2.92 -36.57
C ARG A 50 10.39 4.11 -36.78
N GLY A 51 10.71 5.27 -36.22
CA GLY A 51 9.89 6.48 -36.34
C GLY A 51 8.64 6.53 -35.45
N GLY A 52 8.43 5.55 -34.57
CA GLY A 52 7.35 5.53 -33.59
C GLY A 52 7.69 6.25 -32.28
N PHE A 53 6.96 5.91 -31.21
CA PHE A 53 7.22 6.41 -29.86
C PHE A 53 8.65 6.13 -29.36
N ALA A 54 9.13 7.00 -28.47
CA ALA A 54 10.51 6.96 -28.00
C ALA A 54 10.87 5.63 -27.32
N ALA A 55 12.04 5.09 -27.67
CA ALA A 55 12.57 3.85 -27.12
C ALA A 55 13.95 4.11 -26.51
N ASP A 56 14.25 3.42 -25.42
CA ASP A 56 15.59 3.41 -24.83
C ASP A 56 16.24 2.07 -25.18
N VAL A 57 17.06 2.09 -26.22
CA VAL A 57 17.78 0.93 -26.71
C VAL A 57 19.24 1.13 -26.36
N ALA A 58 19.75 0.32 -25.43
CA ALA A 58 21.15 0.36 -25.05
C ALA A 58 22.03 0.11 -26.29
N PRO A 59 23.07 0.92 -26.54
CA PRO A 59 24.00 0.65 -27.62
C PRO A 59 24.70 -0.68 -27.40
N VAL A 60 25.12 -1.33 -28.48
CA VAL A 60 25.91 -2.56 -28.40
C VAL A 60 27.26 -2.24 -27.77
N ASP A 61 27.64 -2.99 -26.72
CA ASP A 61 28.96 -2.88 -26.10
C ASP A 61 30.02 -3.39 -27.10
N PRO A 62 31.04 -2.60 -27.46
CA PRO A 62 32.13 -3.07 -28.31
C PRO A 62 32.85 -4.32 -27.76
N ALA A 63 32.81 -4.55 -26.45
CA ALA A 63 33.38 -5.74 -25.80
C ALA A 63 32.45 -6.96 -25.81
N ALA A 64 31.19 -6.83 -26.24
CA ALA A 64 30.21 -7.93 -26.24
C ALA A 64 30.70 -9.14 -27.04
N GLY A 65 31.44 -8.90 -28.14
CA GLY A 65 32.08 -9.98 -28.90
C GLY A 65 33.07 -10.79 -28.05
N ALA A 66 33.93 -10.13 -27.26
CA ALA A 66 34.91 -10.83 -26.43
C ALA A 66 34.30 -11.44 -25.15
N GLU A 67 33.22 -10.84 -24.63
CA GLU A 67 32.44 -11.42 -23.54
C GLU A 67 31.72 -12.69 -23.98
N LEU A 68 31.14 -12.68 -25.19
CA LEU A 68 30.50 -13.85 -25.77
C LEU A 68 31.49 -15.02 -25.92
N ASP A 69 32.74 -14.78 -26.32
CA ASP A 69 33.78 -15.82 -26.35
C ASP A 69 34.09 -16.37 -24.96
N ARG A 70 34.29 -15.48 -23.98
CA ARG A 70 34.59 -15.87 -22.59
C ARG A 70 33.47 -16.68 -21.94
N GLN A 71 32.21 -16.34 -22.21
CA GLN A 71 31.08 -17.08 -21.66
C GLN A 71 31.11 -18.55 -22.11
N PHE A 72 31.48 -18.80 -23.36
CA PHE A 72 31.54 -20.17 -23.88
C PHE A 72 32.81 -20.92 -23.47
N ASP A 73 33.91 -20.22 -23.24
CA ASP A 73 35.17 -20.82 -22.78
C ASP A 73 35.16 -21.18 -21.28
N SER A 74 34.27 -20.59 -20.47
CA SER A 74 34.32 -20.68 -19.00
C SER A 74 33.22 -21.53 -18.35
N ASP A 75 32.29 -22.06 -19.12
CA ASP A 75 31.15 -22.83 -18.60
C ASP A 75 31.33 -24.32 -18.90
N ASP A 76 31.76 -25.06 -17.88
CA ASP A 76 32.07 -26.49 -17.96
C ASP A 76 30.86 -27.33 -18.44
N GLN A 77 29.61 -26.87 -18.18
CA GLN A 77 28.40 -27.56 -18.68
C GLN A 77 28.19 -27.38 -20.19
N PHE A 78 28.50 -26.20 -20.76
CA PHE A 78 28.44 -26.01 -22.22
C PHE A 78 29.48 -26.86 -22.94
N GLY A 79 30.68 -26.99 -22.36
CA GLY A 79 31.78 -27.78 -22.92
C GLY A 79 31.44 -29.26 -23.10
N GLU A 80 30.89 -29.92 -22.07
CA GLU A 80 30.59 -31.35 -22.12
C GLU A 80 29.54 -31.71 -23.18
N PHE A 81 28.41 -30.99 -23.24
CA PHE A 81 27.34 -31.30 -24.18
C PHE A 81 27.59 -30.83 -25.62
N SER A 82 28.16 -29.64 -25.81
CA SER A 82 28.46 -29.13 -27.16
C SER A 82 29.58 -29.93 -27.83
N SER A 83 30.51 -30.50 -27.05
CA SER A 83 31.57 -31.37 -27.57
C SER A 83 31.01 -32.58 -28.31
N ALA A 84 29.84 -33.10 -27.94
CA ALA A 84 29.18 -34.20 -28.64
C ALA A 84 28.94 -33.90 -30.13
N TYR A 85 28.64 -32.65 -30.48
CA TYR A 85 28.37 -32.23 -31.85
C TYR A 85 29.59 -31.56 -32.50
N LEU A 86 30.26 -30.65 -31.78
CA LEU A 86 31.34 -29.83 -32.33
C LEU A 86 32.68 -30.55 -32.42
N VAL A 87 32.94 -31.55 -31.57
CA VAL A 87 34.24 -32.22 -31.46
C VAL A 87 34.14 -33.72 -31.71
N ASN A 88 33.16 -34.37 -31.10
CA ASN A 88 33.09 -35.83 -30.97
C ASN A 88 32.13 -36.49 -31.98
N ASP A 89 31.37 -35.72 -32.74
CA ASP A 89 30.50 -36.29 -33.79
C ASP A 89 31.37 -36.77 -34.97
N PRO A 90 31.43 -38.10 -35.23
CA PRO A 90 32.24 -38.68 -36.29
C PRO A 90 31.64 -38.49 -37.69
N ASP A 91 30.37 -38.07 -37.79
CA ASP A 91 29.65 -37.91 -39.05
C ASP A 91 28.75 -36.65 -39.01
N PRO A 92 29.34 -35.45 -38.85
CA PRO A 92 28.59 -34.22 -38.65
C PRO A 92 27.76 -33.85 -39.89
N ASP A 93 26.53 -33.38 -39.67
CA ASP A 93 25.70 -32.82 -40.75
C ASP A 93 26.28 -31.50 -41.31
N GLU A 94 25.76 -31.02 -42.45
CA GLU A 94 26.26 -29.82 -43.12
C GLU A 94 26.20 -28.54 -42.24
N LEU A 95 25.20 -28.43 -41.36
CA LEU A 95 25.04 -27.28 -40.47
C LEU A 95 26.01 -27.38 -39.29
N THR A 96 26.23 -28.58 -38.75
CA THR A 96 27.28 -28.84 -37.76
C THR A 96 28.67 -28.57 -38.34
N LEU A 97 28.92 -28.91 -39.61
CA LEU A 97 30.15 -28.54 -40.32
C LEU A 97 30.29 -27.03 -40.50
N ALA A 98 29.20 -26.32 -40.82
CA ALA A 98 29.19 -24.87 -40.89
C ALA A 98 29.50 -24.22 -39.53
N ALA A 99 28.97 -24.78 -38.43
CA ALA A 99 29.29 -24.35 -37.07
C ALA A 99 30.78 -24.51 -36.75
N ARG A 100 31.37 -25.67 -37.08
CA ARG A 100 32.81 -25.94 -36.89
C ARG A 100 33.68 -24.97 -37.70
N LYS A 101 33.30 -24.67 -38.93
CA LYS A 101 34.01 -23.70 -39.79
C LYS A 101 33.97 -22.28 -39.21
N TYR A 102 32.81 -21.86 -38.73
CA TYR A 102 32.67 -20.57 -38.05
C TYR A 102 33.50 -20.49 -36.77
N GLN A 103 33.49 -21.55 -35.96
CA GLN A 103 34.35 -21.67 -34.77
C GLN A 103 35.84 -21.62 -35.11
N ALA A 104 36.24 -22.14 -36.28
CA ALA A 104 37.60 -22.07 -36.80
C ALA A 104 37.96 -20.71 -37.45
N GLY A 105 37.03 -19.74 -37.47
CA GLY A 105 37.25 -18.36 -37.94
C GLY A 105 36.69 -18.04 -39.32
N GLU A 106 35.97 -18.96 -39.99
CA GLU A 106 35.30 -18.67 -41.27
C GLU A 106 34.05 -17.83 -41.04
N ILE A 107 33.98 -16.63 -41.62
CA ILE A 107 32.82 -15.74 -41.43
C ILE A 107 31.65 -16.25 -42.28
N SER A 108 30.62 -16.79 -41.62
CA SER A 108 29.42 -17.35 -42.24
C SER A 108 28.21 -17.17 -41.32
N ALA A 109 27.14 -16.53 -41.81
CA ALA A 109 25.93 -16.29 -41.02
C ALA A 109 25.22 -17.60 -40.63
N VAL A 110 25.16 -18.57 -41.55
CA VAL A 110 24.62 -19.92 -41.27
C VAL A 110 25.51 -20.69 -40.30
N GLY A 111 26.84 -20.53 -40.39
CA GLY A 111 27.78 -21.15 -39.45
C GLY A 111 27.65 -20.57 -38.04
N ALA A 112 27.49 -19.25 -37.92
CA ALA A 112 27.22 -18.57 -36.66
C ALA A 112 25.88 -19.04 -36.06
N ALA A 113 24.80 -19.04 -36.86
CA ALA A 113 23.48 -19.51 -36.45
C ALA A 113 23.51 -20.97 -35.95
N ALA A 114 24.18 -21.86 -36.69
CA ALA A 114 24.32 -23.27 -36.31
C ALA A 114 25.12 -23.45 -35.03
N LEU A 115 26.25 -22.73 -34.87
CA LEU A 115 27.06 -22.78 -33.65
C LEU A 115 26.25 -22.35 -32.43
N TYR A 116 25.54 -21.23 -32.51
CA TYR A 116 24.77 -20.74 -31.37
C TYR A 116 23.50 -21.55 -31.10
N CYS A 117 22.90 -22.17 -32.12
CA CYS A 117 21.82 -23.13 -31.92
C CYS A 117 22.30 -24.36 -31.11
N ILE A 118 23.52 -24.84 -31.38
CA ILE A 118 24.15 -25.94 -30.64
C ILE A 118 24.49 -25.52 -29.20
N LEU A 119 25.12 -24.37 -29.01
CA LEU A 119 25.50 -23.87 -27.68
C LEU A 119 24.27 -23.51 -26.83
N GLY A 120 23.21 -22.98 -27.44
CA GLY A 120 21.99 -22.55 -26.75
C GLY A 120 21.03 -23.67 -26.34
N ARG A 121 21.33 -24.93 -26.65
CA ARG A 121 20.43 -26.09 -26.43
C ARG A 121 20.11 -26.36 -24.95
N TYR A 122 21.11 -26.19 -24.08
CA TYR A 122 20.99 -26.48 -22.64
C TYR A 122 21.12 -25.22 -21.77
N ALA A 123 21.18 -24.05 -22.40
CA ALA A 123 21.28 -22.79 -21.68
C ALA A 123 19.92 -22.36 -21.13
N ASP A 124 19.89 -21.79 -19.92
CA ASP A 124 18.68 -21.15 -19.39
C ASP A 124 18.19 -20.05 -20.34
N ASN A 125 16.87 -19.93 -20.53
CA ASN A 125 16.26 -18.88 -21.35
C ASN A 125 16.22 -17.53 -20.63
N ASP A 126 17.37 -17.06 -20.14
CA ASP A 126 17.49 -15.75 -19.50
C ASP A 126 17.80 -14.63 -20.51
N ARG A 127 17.35 -13.42 -20.17
CA ARG A 127 17.44 -12.21 -20.97
C ARG A 127 18.88 -11.75 -21.20
N GLN A 128 19.76 -11.93 -20.22
CA GLN A 128 21.14 -11.45 -20.31
C GLN A 128 21.92 -12.19 -21.41
N GLN A 129 21.80 -13.51 -21.44
CA GLN A 129 22.47 -14.35 -22.44
C GLN A 129 21.91 -14.12 -23.85
N SER A 130 20.59 -14.02 -23.99
CA SER A 130 19.94 -13.74 -25.27
C SER A 130 20.37 -12.38 -25.85
N THR A 131 20.57 -11.38 -24.99
CA THR A 131 21.07 -10.06 -25.39
C THR A 131 22.52 -10.15 -25.84
N LEU A 132 23.37 -10.86 -25.09
CA LEU A 132 24.79 -11.02 -25.41
C LEU A 132 25.05 -11.74 -26.74
N LEU A 133 24.20 -12.71 -27.12
CA LEU A 133 24.28 -13.37 -28.42
C LEU A 133 24.08 -12.40 -29.60
N VAL A 134 23.04 -11.57 -29.54
CA VAL A 134 22.77 -10.56 -30.57
C VAL A 134 23.86 -9.49 -30.56
N ASP A 135 24.21 -8.96 -29.39
CA ASP A 135 25.20 -7.90 -29.25
C ASP A 135 26.60 -8.35 -29.68
N GLY A 136 26.99 -9.58 -29.37
CA GLY A 136 28.27 -10.15 -29.79
C GLY A 136 28.36 -10.31 -31.31
N LEU A 137 27.29 -10.75 -31.97
CA LEU A 137 27.21 -10.81 -33.43
C LEU A 137 27.33 -9.41 -34.07
N VAL A 138 26.59 -8.43 -33.54
CA VAL A 138 26.64 -7.05 -34.03
C VAL A 138 28.02 -6.43 -33.80
N ALA A 139 28.64 -6.66 -32.64
CA ALA A 139 29.97 -6.14 -32.32
C ALA A 139 31.07 -6.72 -33.23
N ARG A 140 30.97 -8.01 -33.60
CA ARG A 140 31.98 -8.68 -34.44
C ARG A 140 31.82 -8.41 -35.94
N HIS A 141 30.57 -8.41 -36.42
CA HIS A 141 30.29 -8.49 -37.86
C HIS A 141 29.31 -7.42 -38.36
N GLY A 142 28.79 -6.57 -37.47
CA GLY A 142 27.84 -5.51 -37.81
C GLY A 142 26.37 -5.96 -37.80
N LEU A 143 25.47 -4.98 -37.86
CA LEU A 143 24.02 -5.19 -37.71
C LEU A 143 23.43 -6.05 -38.83
N VAL A 144 23.86 -5.83 -40.08
CA VAL A 144 23.36 -6.56 -41.25
C VAL A 144 23.66 -8.07 -41.14
N PHE A 145 24.89 -8.42 -40.77
CA PHE A 145 25.27 -9.83 -40.55
C PHE A 145 24.48 -10.48 -39.41
N ALA A 146 24.24 -9.73 -38.32
CA ALA A 146 23.46 -10.24 -37.20
C ALA A 146 22.00 -10.52 -37.59
N VAL A 147 21.39 -9.71 -38.47
CA VAL A 147 20.06 -9.98 -39.04
C VAL A 147 20.08 -11.22 -39.92
N GLU A 148 21.09 -11.39 -40.77
CA GLU A 148 21.27 -12.59 -41.60
C GLU A 148 21.36 -13.85 -40.73
N ALA A 149 22.23 -13.83 -39.72
CA ALA A 149 22.42 -14.96 -38.80
C ALA A 149 21.15 -15.26 -37.98
N LEU A 150 20.40 -14.24 -37.55
CA LEU A 150 19.14 -14.44 -36.84
C LEU A 150 18.09 -15.11 -37.73
N LEU A 151 17.98 -14.71 -39.00
CA LEU A 151 17.07 -15.33 -39.97
C LEU A 151 17.52 -16.73 -40.37
N GLU A 152 18.83 -16.98 -40.43
CA GLU A 152 19.36 -18.32 -40.60
C GLU A 152 19.03 -19.21 -39.40
N TRP A 153 19.07 -18.69 -38.17
CA TRP A 153 18.70 -19.44 -36.97
C TRP A 153 17.19 -19.68 -36.88
N ALA A 154 16.36 -18.75 -37.36
CA ALA A 154 14.90 -18.83 -37.26
C ALA A 154 14.32 -20.19 -37.68
N ASP A 155 14.89 -20.84 -38.70
CA ASP A 155 14.44 -22.13 -39.19
C ASP A 155 15.35 -23.32 -38.84
N LEU A 156 16.32 -23.15 -37.92
CA LEU A 156 17.16 -24.24 -37.40
C LEU A 156 16.54 -24.89 -36.16
N ARG A 157 16.57 -26.22 -36.12
CA ARG A 157 16.29 -26.99 -34.91
C ARG A 157 17.01 -28.32 -34.90
N PHE A 158 17.03 -28.97 -33.74
CA PHE A 158 17.40 -30.37 -33.67
C PHE A 158 16.27 -31.25 -34.19
N VAL A 159 16.62 -32.11 -35.15
CA VAL A 159 15.72 -33.07 -35.79
C VAL A 159 16.23 -34.48 -35.54
N HIS A 160 15.33 -35.45 -35.54
CA HIS A 160 15.68 -36.86 -35.40
C HIS A 160 15.65 -37.52 -36.78
N VAL A 161 16.75 -38.16 -37.15
CA VAL A 161 16.86 -39.01 -38.34
C VAL A 161 16.94 -40.47 -37.93
N SER A 162 16.28 -41.35 -38.69
CA SER A 162 16.32 -42.79 -38.42
C SER A 162 17.58 -43.39 -39.03
N VAL A 163 18.41 -44.01 -38.18
CA VAL A 163 19.66 -44.67 -38.58
C VAL A 163 19.50 -46.18 -38.38
N PRO A 164 19.73 -47.02 -39.42
CA PRO A 164 19.71 -48.47 -39.26
C PRO A 164 20.72 -48.94 -38.22
N VAL A 165 20.33 -49.85 -37.33
CA VAL A 165 21.26 -50.39 -36.32
C VAL A 165 22.44 -51.12 -36.95
N SER A 166 22.28 -51.67 -38.16
CA SER A 166 23.35 -52.30 -38.95
C SER A 166 24.45 -51.34 -39.41
N GLU A 167 24.19 -50.03 -39.39
CA GLU A 167 25.14 -49.00 -39.82
C GLU A 167 25.90 -48.38 -38.63
N LEU A 168 25.57 -48.78 -37.39
CA LEU A 168 26.29 -48.34 -36.20
C LEU A 168 27.63 -49.07 -36.08
N GLY A 169 28.68 -48.36 -35.66
CA GLY A 169 30.00 -48.94 -35.43
C GLY A 169 29.99 -50.03 -34.34
N PRO A 170 31.00 -50.94 -34.33
CA PRO A 170 31.05 -52.08 -33.40
C PRO A 170 31.10 -51.69 -31.92
N ASP A 171 31.45 -50.44 -31.60
CA ASP A 171 31.56 -49.90 -30.24
C ASP A 171 30.33 -49.06 -29.82
N ALA A 172 29.25 -49.03 -30.63
CA ALA A 172 28.07 -48.22 -30.34
C ALA A 172 27.28 -48.74 -29.12
N VAL A 173 27.02 -47.86 -28.16
CA VAL A 173 26.20 -48.15 -26.97
C VAL A 173 24.75 -47.74 -27.22
N ILE A 174 23.84 -48.71 -27.26
CA ILE A 174 22.39 -48.46 -27.42
C ILE A 174 21.74 -48.44 -26.04
N VAL A 175 21.24 -47.26 -25.63
CA VAL A 175 20.52 -47.08 -24.36
C VAL A 175 19.01 -47.20 -24.62
N VAL A 176 18.35 -48.15 -23.96
CA VAL A 176 16.90 -48.34 -24.04
C VAL A 176 16.28 -47.87 -22.71
N ALA A 177 15.60 -46.71 -22.74
CA ALA A 177 14.91 -46.15 -21.58
C ALA A 177 13.40 -46.46 -21.63
N ASN A 178 12.84 -47.06 -20.58
CA ASN A 178 11.42 -47.34 -20.48
C ASN A 178 10.72 -46.29 -19.61
N ILE A 179 9.89 -45.44 -20.22
CA ILE A 179 9.15 -44.39 -19.50
C ILE A 179 7.83 -45.03 -19.02
N GLY A 180 7.85 -45.60 -17.81
CA GLY A 180 6.67 -46.29 -17.25
C GLY A 180 6.91 -47.28 -16.10
N GLY A 181 8.16 -47.52 -15.67
CA GLY A 181 8.46 -48.25 -14.44
C GLY A 181 8.45 -49.78 -14.51
N GLU A 182 8.01 -50.40 -15.61
CA GLU A 182 8.15 -51.86 -15.79
C GLU A 182 9.47 -52.23 -16.48
N SER A 183 10.21 -53.19 -15.94
CA SER A 183 11.41 -53.74 -16.60
C SER A 183 11.02 -54.49 -17.88
N PRO A 184 11.77 -54.34 -18.99
CA PRO A 184 11.46 -55.05 -20.22
C PRO A 184 11.51 -56.58 -20.00
N ALA A 185 10.47 -57.28 -20.45
CA ALA A 185 10.36 -58.73 -20.33
C ALA A 185 11.50 -59.46 -21.09
N ALA A 186 11.85 -60.66 -20.63
CA ALA A 186 12.83 -61.52 -21.30
C ALA A 186 12.39 -61.79 -22.76
N GLY A 187 13.17 -61.29 -23.74
CA GLY A 187 12.88 -61.44 -25.18
C GLY A 187 12.76 -60.13 -25.98
N TYR A 188 13.13 -58.98 -25.42
CA TYR A 188 13.11 -57.70 -26.15
C TYR A 188 13.97 -57.75 -27.43
N LYS A 189 13.34 -57.61 -28.60
CA LYS A 189 14.01 -57.55 -29.90
C LYS A 189 14.59 -56.14 -30.08
N MET A 190 15.89 -56.04 -30.36
CA MET A 190 16.52 -54.76 -30.68
C MET A 190 15.80 -54.08 -31.85
N PRO A 191 15.58 -52.76 -31.79
CA PRO A 191 14.94 -52.03 -32.88
C PRO A 191 15.83 -52.09 -34.13
N GLU A 192 15.22 -52.12 -35.32
CA GLU A 192 15.94 -52.14 -36.60
C GLU A 192 16.57 -50.77 -36.93
N TYR A 193 16.07 -49.71 -36.28
CA TYR A 193 16.52 -48.33 -36.43
C TYR A 193 16.63 -47.66 -35.06
N VAL A 194 17.59 -46.76 -34.92
CA VAL A 194 17.70 -45.81 -33.80
C VAL A 194 17.44 -44.39 -34.30
N LEU A 195 16.93 -43.52 -33.43
CA LEU A 195 16.84 -42.10 -33.73
C LEU A 195 18.17 -41.44 -33.40
N ARG A 196 18.87 -40.97 -34.42
CA ARG A 196 20.02 -40.07 -34.25
C ARG A 196 19.52 -38.64 -34.33
N GLU A 197 19.90 -37.84 -33.37
CA GLU A 197 19.61 -36.43 -33.39
C GLU A 197 20.71 -35.66 -34.14
N GLN A 198 20.32 -34.71 -34.97
CA GLN A 198 21.23 -33.82 -35.70
C GLN A 198 20.60 -32.44 -35.90
N LEU A 199 21.38 -31.46 -36.34
CA LEU A 199 20.84 -30.14 -36.68
C LEU A 199 20.15 -30.19 -38.06
N GLY A 200 19.03 -29.51 -38.21
CA GLY A 200 18.26 -29.51 -39.45
C GLY A 200 17.40 -28.25 -39.61
N ARG A 201 16.87 -28.07 -40.82
CA ARG A 201 15.93 -26.98 -41.13
C ARG A 201 14.48 -27.44 -41.00
N THR A 202 13.62 -26.58 -40.49
CA THR A 202 12.18 -26.83 -40.37
C THR A 202 11.39 -25.64 -40.88
N ASP A 203 10.23 -25.89 -41.48
CA ASP A 203 9.23 -24.84 -41.76
C ASP A 203 8.01 -25.03 -40.86
N GLU A 204 8.27 -25.18 -39.56
CA GLU A 204 7.27 -25.30 -38.50
C GLU A 204 7.42 -24.13 -37.54
N PRO A 205 6.66 -23.03 -37.74
CA PRO A 205 6.73 -21.84 -36.88
C PRO A 205 6.63 -22.07 -35.38
N ASP A 206 5.93 -23.13 -34.95
CA ASP A 206 5.74 -23.47 -33.53
C ASP A 206 6.89 -24.25 -32.92
N ALA A 207 7.78 -24.77 -33.77
CA ALA A 207 8.99 -25.47 -33.36
C ALA A 207 10.21 -24.52 -33.36
N GLN A 208 9.97 -23.20 -33.37
CA GLN A 208 11.04 -22.21 -33.43
C GLN A 208 11.94 -22.27 -32.19
N VAL A 209 13.26 -22.24 -32.41
CA VAL A 209 14.29 -22.30 -31.36
C VAL A 209 14.84 -20.91 -31.00
N VAL A 210 14.51 -19.88 -31.78
CA VAL A 210 14.94 -18.50 -31.51
C VAL A 210 14.19 -17.94 -30.30
N ARG A 211 14.95 -17.47 -29.31
CA ARG A 211 14.42 -16.96 -28.04
C ARG A 211 13.78 -15.59 -28.22
N GLU A 212 12.62 -15.36 -27.59
CA GLU A 212 11.87 -14.09 -27.67
C GLU A 212 12.75 -12.86 -27.38
N HIS A 213 13.63 -12.96 -26.38
CA HIS A 213 14.53 -11.89 -26.00
C HIS A 213 15.54 -11.50 -27.09
N MET A 214 15.93 -12.43 -27.96
CA MET A 214 16.80 -12.12 -29.11
C MET A 214 16.04 -11.32 -30.17
N LEU A 215 14.80 -11.70 -30.43
CA LEU A 215 13.93 -10.99 -31.38
C LEU A 215 13.65 -9.57 -30.89
N ASP A 216 13.34 -9.40 -29.60
CA ASP A 216 13.13 -8.10 -28.96
C ASP A 216 14.40 -7.23 -29.06
N ARG A 217 15.57 -7.82 -28.79
CA ARG A 217 16.85 -7.10 -28.89
C ARG A 217 17.13 -6.65 -30.33
N MET A 218 16.95 -7.52 -31.31
CA MET A 218 17.16 -7.19 -32.73
C MET A 218 16.20 -6.10 -33.21
N ARG A 219 14.91 -6.22 -32.88
CA ARG A 219 13.89 -5.20 -33.18
C ARG A 219 14.28 -3.83 -32.59
N GLY A 220 14.76 -3.81 -31.35
CA GLY A 220 15.27 -2.61 -30.70
C GLY A 220 16.41 -1.95 -31.47
N LEU A 221 17.44 -2.73 -31.83
CA LEU A 221 18.60 -2.22 -32.58
C LEU A 221 18.18 -1.65 -33.95
N LEU A 222 17.31 -2.34 -34.69
CA LEU A 222 16.79 -1.89 -35.98
C LEU A 222 15.95 -0.61 -35.88
N ALA A 223 15.17 -0.45 -34.80
CA ALA A 223 14.35 0.75 -34.59
C ALA A 223 15.21 2.02 -34.42
N THR A 224 16.44 1.89 -33.91
CA THR A 224 17.39 3.00 -33.71
C THR A 224 18.55 3.02 -34.70
N ALA A 225 18.58 2.11 -35.68
CA ALA A 225 19.67 1.98 -36.65
C ALA A 225 19.75 3.19 -37.59
N SER A 226 20.94 3.45 -38.15
CA SER A 226 21.11 4.45 -39.20
C SER A 226 20.22 4.12 -40.42
N ASP A 227 19.90 5.12 -41.26
CA ASP A 227 19.10 4.89 -42.48
C ASP A 227 19.80 3.89 -43.42
N GLU A 228 21.12 3.93 -43.48
CA GLU A 228 21.95 3.03 -44.30
C GLU A 228 21.91 1.59 -43.77
N ASP A 229 22.18 1.38 -42.48
CA ASP A 229 22.20 0.05 -41.87
C ASP A 229 20.81 -0.61 -41.90
N TYR A 230 19.75 0.17 -41.68
CA TYR A 230 18.38 -0.34 -41.75
C TYR A 230 18.01 -0.77 -43.17
N ALA A 231 18.35 0.04 -44.18
CA ALA A 231 18.09 -0.29 -45.58
C ALA A 231 18.83 -1.56 -46.01
N ALA A 232 20.11 -1.68 -45.64
CA ALA A 232 20.92 -2.87 -45.93
C ALA A 232 20.39 -4.12 -45.21
N ALA A 233 20.05 -4.02 -43.93
CA ALA A 233 19.48 -5.12 -43.17
C ALA A 233 18.11 -5.57 -43.72
N ARG A 234 17.27 -4.62 -44.14
CA ARG A 234 15.99 -4.88 -44.80
C ARG A 234 16.17 -5.61 -46.13
N GLU A 235 17.15 -5.23 -46.96
CA GLU A 235 17.43 -5.88 -48.24
C GLU A 235 17.81 -7.36 -48.05
N VAL A 236 18.72 -7.63 -47.11
CA VAL A 236 19.09 -9.00 -46.73
C VAL A 236 17.87 -9.77 -46.24
N ALA A 237 17.12 -9.22 -45.29
CA ALA A 237 15.92 -9.87 -44.77
C ALA A 237 14.89 -10.18 -45.87
N SER A 238 14.68 -9.27 -46.81
CA SER A 238 13.78 -9.45 -47.96
C SER A 238 14.15 -10.68 -48.79
N SER A 239 15.44 -10.87 -49.09
CA SER A 239 15.93 -12.01 -49.88
C SER A 239 15.79 -13.36 -49.16
N MET A 240 15.79 -13.35 -47.83
CA MET A 240 15.76 -14.54 -46.99
C MET A 240 14.36 -14.96 -46.53
N ARG A 241 13.31 -14.25 -46.93
CA ARG A 241 11.89 -14.57 -46.65
C ARG A 241 11.38 -15.80 -47.43
N THR A 242 12.17 -16.86 -47.50
CA THR A 242 11.97 -18.05 -48.35
C THR A 242 10.94 -19.04 -47.79
N ASN A 243 10.75 -19.08 -46.46
CA ASN A 243 9.81 -19.98 -45.77
C ASN A 243 8.95 -19.23 -44.73
N SER A 244 7.95 -19.90 -44.16
CA SER A 244 7.00 -19.27 -43.23
C SER A 244 7.66 -18.78 -41.95
N THR A 245 8.63 -19.51 -41.41
CA THR A 245 9.32 -19.17 -40.15
C THR A 245 10.21 -17.93 -40.29
N ARG A 246 10.93 -17.79 -41.40
CA ARG A 246 11.73 -16.61 -41.72
C ARG A 246 10.86 -15.40 -42.04
N ARG A 247 9.71 -15.59 -42.72
CA ARG A 247 8.73 -14.52 -42.95
C ARG A 247 8.16 -13.96 -41.65
N LEU A 248 7.80 -14.84 -40.70
CA LEU A 248 7.35 -14.45 -39.35
C LEU A 248 8.42 -13.61 -38.63
N THR A 249 9.65 -14.14 -38.57
CA THR A 249 10.78 -13.49 -37.89
C THR A 249 11.08 -12.11 -38.51
N ALA A 250 11.16 -12.03 -39.83
CA ALA A 250 11.41 -10.78 -40.56
C ALA A 250 10.29 -9.75 -40.33
N SER A 251 9.02 -10.16 -40.41
CA SER A 251 7.89 -9.25 -40.16
C SER A 251 7.83 -8.75 -38.72
N TYR A 252 8.35 -9.50 -37.74
CA TYR A 252 8.41 -9.05 -36.36
C TYR A 252 9.52 -8.01 -36.11
N ILE A 253 10.72 -8.25 -36.62
CA ILE A 253 11.87 -7.35 -36.42
C ILE A 253 11.83 -6.12 -37.34
N PHE A 254 11.06 -6.17 -38.43
CA PHE A 254 10.77 -5.04 -39.33
C PHE A 254 9.27 -4.67 -39.33
N PRO A 255 8.71 -4.18 -38.20
CA PRO A 255 7.27 -3.96 -38.04
C PRO A 255 6.71 -2.83 -38.94
N THR A 256 7.57 -1.95 -39.47
CA THR A 256 7.18 -0.84 -40.37
C THR A 256 7.06 -1.26 -41.83
N GLU A 257 7.45 -2.50 -42.18
CA GLU A 257 7.21 -3.03 -43.53
C GLU A 257 5.77 -3.52 -43.62
N GLU A 258 4.85 -2.59 -43.87
CA GLU A 258 3.40 -2.84 -43.87
C GLU A 258 3.00 -4.00 -44.82
N GLY A 259 3.62 -4.07 -46.00
CA GLY A 259 3.38 -5.15 -46.96
C GLY A 259 3.79 -6.53 -46.44
N TRP A 260 4.83 -6.61 -45.60
CA TRP A 260 5.27 -7.87 -44.97
C TRP A 260 4.34 -8.29 -43.84
N SER A 261 3.79 -7.33 -43.11
CA SER A 261 2.78 -7.57 -42.07
C SER A 261 1.45 -8.01 -42.68
N GLU A 262 1.02 -7.35 -43.77
CA GLU A 262 -0.18 -7.69 -44.53
C GLU A 262 -0.11 -9.10 -45.13
N GLU A 263 0.99 -9.42 -45.86
CA GLU A 263 1.22 -10.76 -46.44
C GLU A 263 1.06 -11.86 -45.38
N LEU A 264 1.66 -11.64 -44.21
CA LEU A 264 1.75 -12.64 -43.16
C LEU A 264 0.45 -12.78 -42.36
N ILE A 265 -0.06 -11.67 -41.82
CA ILE A 265 -1.23 -11.65 -40.93
C ILE A 265 -2.50 -12.02 -41.69
N MET A 266 -2.63 -11.54 -42.94
CA MET A 266 -3.82 -11.78 -43.76
C MET A 266 -3.71 -13.05 -44.61
N GLY A 267 -2.50 -13.39 -45.09
CA GLY A 267 -2.26 -14.51 -46.00
C GLY A 267 -1.99 -15.86 -45.32
N MET A 268 -1.58 -15.88 -44.05
CA MET A 268 -1.29 -17.12 -43.31
C MET A 268 -2.33 -17.33 -42.20
N ARG A 269 -2.93 -18.53 -42.13
CA ARG A 269 -3.83 -18.89 -41.01
C ARG A 269 -2.97 -19.47 -39.89
N ALA A 270 -2.35 -18.60 -39.11
CA ALA A 270 -1.71 -18.99 -37.86
C ALA A 270 -2.77 -19.71 -37.00
N ARG A 271 -2.60 -21.01 -36.80
CA ARG A 271 -3.04 -21.63 -35.54
C ARG A 271 -1.98 -21.18 -34.49
N TRP A 272 -2.16 -21.44 -33.20
CA TRP A 272 -1.08 -21.39 -32.18
C TRP A 272 -0.86 -20.09 -31.37
N TYR A 273 -0.54 -20.31 -30.10
CA TYR A 273 -0.46 -19.35 -28.99
C TYR A 273 0.89 -18.62 -28.89
N HIS A 274 1.98 -19.20 -29.43
CA HIS A 274 3.36 -18.75 -29.21
C HIS A 274 3.78 -17.46 -29.95
N TRP A 275 3.09 -17.10 -31.05
CA TRP A 275 3.43 -15.91 -31.87
C TRP A 275 2.41 -14.76 -31.76
N ASN A 276 1.38 -14.94 -30.94
CA ASN A 276 0.26 -14.00 -30.86
C ASN A 276 0.72 -12.59 -30.46
N THR A 277 1.62 -12.51 -29.48
CA THR A 277 2.19 -11.23 -29.01
C THR A 277 2.91 -10.51 -30.14
N GLN A 278 3.83 -11.18 -30.82
CA GLN A 278 4.66 -10.62 -31.89
C GLN A 278 3.82 -10.14 -33.07
N LEU A 279 2.81 -10.91 -33.48
CA LEU A 279 1.87 -10.50 -34.55
C LEU A 279 0.99 -9.32 -34.12
N THR A 280 0.54 -9.31 -32.87
CA THR A 280 -0.27 -8.22 -32.31
C THR A 280 0.52 -6.90 -32.30
N VAL A 281 1.75 -6.90 -31.77
CA VAL A 281 2.58 -5.68 -31.66
C VAL A 281 3.24 -5.26 -32.99
N SER A 282 3.04 -6.04 -34.05
CA SER A 282 3.41 -5.70 -35.44
C SER A 282 2.20 -5.35 -36.32
N SER A 283 0.98 -5.30 -35.76
CA SER A 283 -0.21 -4.87 -36.51
C SER A 283 -0.16 -3.37 -36.83
N ASN A 284 -0.57 -3.01 -38.05
CA ASN A 284 -0.60 -1.65 -38.58
C ASN A 284 -2.01 -1.18 -38.97
N THR A 285 -2.99 -2.10 -39.01
CA THR A 285 -4.41 -1.77 -39.24
C THR A 285 -5.32 -2.47 -38.24
N VAL A 286 -6.54 -1.95 -38.05
CA VAL A 286 -7.56 -2.58 -37.19
C VAL A 286 -7.91 -3.98 -37.71
N GLN A 287 -7.99 -4.15 -39.03
CA GLN A 287 -8.29 -5.44 -39.65
C GLN A 287 -7.22 -6.49 -39.34
N GLN A 288 -5.93 -6.11 -39.37
CA GLN A 288 -4.83 -6.99 -38.98
C GLN A 288 -4.95 -7.40 -37.50
N LEU A 289 -5.23 -6.43 -36.62
CA LEU A 289 -5.39 -6.69 -35.18
C LEU A 289 -6.57 -7.62 -34.88
N GLU A 290 -7.73 -7.38 -35.49
CA GLU A 290 -8.91 -8.25 -35.36
C GLU A 290 -8.59 -9.66 -35.87
N ARG A 291 -7.92 -9.78 -37.02
CA ARG A 291 -7.54 -11.06 -37.63
C ARG A 291 -6.63 -11.92 -36.74
N VAL A 292 -5.70 -11.29 -36.01
CA VAL A 292 -4.80 -11.96 -35.04
C VAL A 292 -5.58 -12.37 -33.78
N THR A 293 -6.54 -11.56 -33.34
CA THR A 293 -7.23 -11.73 -32.05
C THR A 293 -8.52 -12.55 -32.11
N ASP A 294 -9.07 -12.80 -33.31
CA ASP A 294 -10.38 -13.40 -33.60
C ASP A 294 -10.61 -14.85 -33.10
N SER A 295 -9.57 -15.59 -32.70
CA SER A 295 -9.69 -17.05 -32.51
C SER A 295 -9.38 -17.62 -31.13
N HIS A 296 -8.67 -16.90 -30.24
CA HIS A 296 -8.21 -17.47 -28.97
C HIS A 296 -8.44 -16.59 -27.74
N ALA A 297 -8.57 -15.26 -27.89
CA ALA A 297 -9.01 -14.33 -26.85
C ALA A 297 -9.17 -12.92 -27.42
N MET A 298 -10.35 -12.59 -27.97
CA MET A 298 -10.68 -11.26 -28.49
C MET A 298 -10.35 -10.21 -27.40
N ARG A 299 -9.47 -9.25 -27.71
CA ARG A 299 -9.04 -8.14 -26.83
C ARG A 299 -8.07 -8.47 -25.69
N SER A 300 -7.46 -9.66 -25.64
CA SER A 300 -6.41 -10.00 -24.65
C SER A 300 -5.24 -9.03 -24.62
N TRP A 301 -4.90 -8.40 -25.74
CA TRP A 301 -3.86 -7.37 -25.83
C TRP A 301 -4.13 -6.12 -24.97
N LEU A 302 -5.38 -5.88 -24.54
CA LEU A 302 -5.74 -4.82 -23.59
C LEU A 302 -5.31 -5.13 -22.15
N GLU A 303 -4.82 -6.34 -21.87
CA GLU A 303 -4.37 -6.75 -20.54
C GLU A 303 -2.90 -6.37 -20.27
N ASP A 304 -2.13 -6.01 -21.30
CA ASP A 304 -0.69 -5.67 -21.24
C ASP A 304 -0.42 -4.26 -21.79
N ASP A 305 0.14 -3.37 -20.95
CA ASP A 305 0.46 -1.97 -21.31
C ASP A 305 1.45 -1.87 -22.47
N ALA A 306 2.42 -2.78 -22.57
CA ALA A 306 3.42 -2.79 -23.64
C ALA A 306 2.79 -3.16 -24.98
N MET A 307 1.80 -4.06 -24.97
CA MET A 307 1.04 -4.40 -26.18
C MET A 307 0.14 -3.25 -26.61
N VAL A 308 -0.60 -2.65 -25.67
CA VAL A 308 -1.44 -1.47 -25.94
C VAL A 308 -0.61 -0.34 -26.55
N ALA A 309 0.54 -0.03 -25.96
CA ALA A 309 1.42 1.01 -26.46
C ALA A 309 1.85 0.75 -27.91
N ALA A 310 2.29 -0.48 -28.22
CA ALA A 310 2.78 -0.84 -29.55
C ALA A 310 1.67 -0.86 -30.62
N VAL A 311 0.44 -1.22 -30.22
CA VAL A 311 -0.75 -1.20 -31.07
C VAL A 311 -1.21 0.23 -31.35
N VAL A 312 -1.21 1.11 -30.34
CA VAL A 312 -1.52 2.54 -30.51
C VAL A 312 -0.49 3.24 -31.39
N ASP A 313 0.79 2.94 -31.19
CA ASP A 313 1.89 3.45 -32.03
C ASP A 313 1.78 2.99 -33.49
N GLY A 314 1.31 1.76 -33.72
CA GLY A 314 1.20 1.18 -35.06
C GLY A 314 -0.04 1.57 -35.86
N ILE A 315 -1.20 1.66 -35.21
CA ILE A 315 -2.49 1.87 -35.88
C ILE A 315 -2.98 3.32 -35.73
N GLY A 316 -2.65 3.97 -34.60
CA GLY A 316 -3.05 5.34 -34.31
C GLY A 316 -4.58 5.53 -34.24
N ALA A 317 -5.07 6.60 -34.89
CA ALA A 317 -6.46 7.05 -34.78
C ALA A 317 -7.52 6.02 -35.19
N GLY A 318 -7.17 5.05 -36.05
CA GLY A 318 -8.07 3.98 -36.48
C GLY A 318 -8.61 3.14 -35.32
N LEU A 319 -7.90 3.08 -34.18
CA LEU A 319 -8.30 2.32 -32.99
C LEU A 319 -9.46 2.93 -32.22
N THR A 320 -9.78 4.22 -32.41
CA THR A 320 -10.73 4.94 -31.55
C THR A 320 -12.07 4.20 -31.41
N GLY A 321 -12.63 3.71 -32.53
CA GLY A 321 -13.89 2.96 -32.52
C GLY A 321 -13.79 1.63 -31.77
N LEU A 322 -12.69 0.89 -31.96
CA LEU A 322 -12.44 -0.39 -31.29
C LEU A 322 -12.27 -0.22 -29.77
N LEU A 323 -11.54 0.82 -29.34
CA LEU A 323 -11.32 1.16 -27.94
C LEU A 323 -12.63 1.56 -27.24
N VAL A 324 -13.44 2.39 -27.90
CA VAL A 324 -14.77 2.78 -27.39
C VAL A 324 -15.69 1.56 -27.27
N ASP A 325 -15.73 0.71 -28.30
CA ASP A 325 -16.51 -0.52 -28.27
C ASP A 325 -16.05 -1.48 -27.17
N ALA A 326 -14.74 -1.60 -26.96
CA ALA A 326 -14.14 -2.39 -25.89
C ALA A 326 -14.47 -1.85 -24.49
N PHE A 327 -14.61 -0.54 -24.34
CA PHE A 327 -14.97 0.08 -23.08
C PHE A 327 -16.45 -0.14 -22.71
N ASP A 328 -17.33 -0.03 -23.70
CA ASP A 328 -18.78 -0.02 -23.52
C ASP A 328 -19.36 -1.44 -23.45
N LYS A 329 -18.76 -2.42 -24.14
CA LYS A 329 -19.25 -3.80 -24.20
C LYS A 329 -18.41 -4.74 -23.33
N PRO A 330 -19.02 -5.44 -22.35
CA PRO A 330 -18.32 -6.45 -21.55
C PRO A 330 -17.72 -7.55 -22.43
N ASN A 331 -16.52 -8.01 -22.11
CA ASN A 331 -15.93 -9.19 -22.74
C ASN A 331 -16.81 -10.42 -22.44
N GLN A 332 -17.20 -11.15 -23.48
CA GLN A 332 -18.09 -12.31 -23.38
C GLN A 332 -17.42 -13.53 -22.73
N TYR A 333 -16.08 -13.52 -22.67
CA TYR A 333 -15.24 -14.64 -22.19
C TYR A 333 -14.53 -14.34 -20.86
N GLY A 334 -14.74 -13.16 -20.27
CA GLY A 334 -14.11 -12.74 -19.02
C GLY A 334 -15.10 -12.65 -17.87
N HIS A 335 -14.78 -13.27 -16.73
CA HIS A 335 -15.49 -13.01 -15.49
C HIS A 335 -15.07 -11.63 -14.95
N MET A 336 -16.00 -10.68 -14.93
CA MET A 336 -15.90 -9.32 -14.36
C MET A 336 -15.24 -8.26 -15.25
N ARG A 337 -15.88 -7.08 -15.30
CA ARG A 337 -15.36 -5.85 -15.90
C ARG A 337 -14.21 -5.33 -15.01
N ASP A 338 -12.96 -5.67 -15.36
CA ASP A 338 -11.78 -5.21 -14.62
C ASP A 338 -11.54 -3.70 -14.86
N GLU A 339 -11.45 -2.93 -13.79
CA GLU A 339 -11.18 -1.50 -13.79
C GLU A 339 -9.81 -1.18 -14.39
N ALA A 340 -8.82 -2.07 -14.23
CA ALA A 340 -7.49 -1.89 -14.80
C ALA A 340 -7.54 -1.87 -16.35
N THR A 341 -8.31 -2.76 -16.97
CA THR A 341 -8.49 -2.79 -18.43
C THR A 341 -9.21 -1.54 -18.94
N LEU A 342 -10.24 -1.07 -18.23
CA LEU A 342 -10.90 0.20 -18.58
C LEU A 342 -9.91 1.38 -18.53
N LEU A 343 -9.05 1.44 -17.51
CA LEU A 343 -8.04 2.49 -17.40
C LEU A 343 -7.02 2.45 -18.54
N ARG A 344 -6.57 1.26 -18.95
CA ARG A 344 -5.68 1.11 -20.12
C ARG A 344 -6.31 1.64 -21.39
N ILE A 345 -7.60 1.37 -21.59
CA ILE A 345 -8.35 1.91 -22.74
C ILE A 345 -8.38 3.44 -22.68
N LEU A 346 -8.61 4.04 -21.50
CA LEU A 346 -8.63 5.50 -21.36
C LEU A 346 -7.26 6.14 -21.62
N TRP A 347 -6.17 5.52 -21.15
CA TRP A 347 -4.81 5.94 -21.47
C TRP A 347 -4.47 5.75 -22.96
N ALA A 348 -5.03 4.75 -23.62
CA ALA A 348 -4.91 4.59 -25.07
C ALA A 348 -5.62 5.73 -25.81
N LEU A 349 -6.85 6.08 -25.39
CA LEU A 349 -7.58 7.22 -25.95
C LEU A 349 -6.87 8.55 -25.71
N SER A 350 -6.20 8.73 -24.57
CA SER A 350 -5.47 9.97 -24.26
C SER A 350 -4.23 10.20 -25.13
N ALA A 351 -3.70 9.15 -25.78
CA ALA A 351 -2.56 9.23 -26.69
C ALA A 351 -2.97 9.55 -28.14
N ILE A 352 -4.25 9.41 -28.49
CA ILE A 352 -4.75 9.57 -29.86
C ILE A 352 -5.16 11.04 -30.09
N PRO A 353 -4.54 11.75 -31.06
CA PRO A 353 -4.71 13.20 -31.22
C PRO A 353 -5.96 13.59 -32.04
N THR A 354 -7.14 13.04 -31.72
CA THR A 354 -8.42 13.30 -32.45
C THR A 354 -9.54 13.83 -31.55
N ASP A 355 -10.52 14.53 -32.13
CA ASP A 355 -11.69 15.06 -31.40
C ASP A 355 -12.55 13.91 -30.86
N GLU A 356 -12.67 12.84 -31.64
CA GLU A 356 -13.44 11.65 -31.29
C GLU A 356 -12.84 10.93 -30.08
N ALA A 357 -11.53 10.72 -30.04
CA ALA A 357 -10.85 10.07 -28.92
C ALA A 357 -10.93 10.91 -27.65
N PHE A 358 -10.71 12.22 -27.75
CA PHE A 358 -10.80 13.14 -26.62
C PHE A 358 -12.24 13.23 -26.08
N THR A 359 -13.24 13.32 -26.95
CA THR A 359 -14.66 13.33 -26.55
C THR A 359 -15.02 12.02 -25.84
N ALA A 360 -14.61 10.88 -26.39
CA ALA A 360 -14.86 9.58 -25.77
C ALA A 360 -14.24 9.45 -24.38
N LEU A 361 -13.04 10.00 -24.20
CA LEU A 361 -12.32 10.06 -22.92
C LEU A 361 -13.06 10.92 -21.88
N VAL A 362 -13.51 12.12 -22.25
CA VAL A 362 -14.27 13.02 -21.35
C VAL A 362 -15.61 12.41 -20.93
N GLU A 363 -16.36 11.81 -21.86
CA GLU A 363 -17.66 11.18 -21.56
C GLU A 363 -17.53 10.01 -20.56
N ARG A 364 -16.35 9.40 -20.49
CA ARG A 364 -16.03 8.25 -19.62
C ARG A 364 -15.24 8.64 -18.37
N ARG A 365 -15.04 9.94 -18.10
CA ARG A 365 -14.29 10.45 -16.92
C ARG A 365 -14.88 10.03 -15.57
N HIS A 366 -16.15 9.64 -15.54
CA HIS A 366 -16.84 9.17 -14.34
C HIS A 366 -16.35 7.79 -13.89
N VAL A 367 -15.63 7.06 -14.75
CA VAL A 367 -14.96 5.84 -14.34
C VAL A 367 -13.88 6.17 -13.34
N LYS A 368 -13.86 5.37 -12.29
CA LYS A 368 -12.98 5.49 -11.17
C LYS A 368 -11.52 5.48 -11.67
N SER A 369 -10.72 6.45 -11.22
CA SER A 369 -9.33 6.70 -11.68
C SER A 369 -9.15 7.16 -13.14
N ALA A 370 -10.19 7.57 -13.88
CA ALA A 370 -10.07 8.05 -15.27
C ALA A 370 -9.38 9.41 -15.42
N LEU A 371 -9.48 10.28 -14.39
CA LEU A 371 -9.04 11.68 -14.46
C LEU A 371 -7.59 11.88 -14.95
N PRO A 372 -6.58 11.09 -14.52
CA PRO A 372 -5.22 11.19 -15.06
C PRO A 372 -5.10 11.12 -16.59
N ALA A 373 -5.81 10.21 -17.23
CA ALA A 373 -5.79 10.08 -18.68
C ALA A 373 -6.39 11.32 -19.35
N VAL A 374 -7.47 11.89 -18.77
CA VAL A 374 -8.08 13.14 -19.24
C VAL A 374 -7.07 14.31 -19.11
N LEU A 375 -6.40 14.43 -17.96
CA LEU A 375 -5.41 15.48 -17.71
C LEU A 375 -4.20 15.39 -18.65
N HIS A 376 -3.73 14.18 -18.94
CA HIS A 376 -2.68 13.93 -19.93
C HIS A 376 -3.10 14.43 -21.31
N ALA A 377 -4.31 14.10 -21.77
CA ALA A 377 -4.83 14.61 -23.04
C ALA A 377 -4.98 16.14 -23.04
N MET A 378 -5.48 16.74 -21.94
CA MET A 378 -5.63 18.19 -21.81
C MET A 378 -4.29 18.93 -21.94
N GLN A 379 -3.24 18.38 -21.35
CA GLN A 379 -1.89 18.94 -21.37
C GLN A 379 -1.28 18.91 -22.78
N HIS A 380 -1.50 17.82 -23.53
CA HIS A 380 -0.90 17.63 -24.84
C HIS A 380 -1.76 18.18 -26.00
N TYR A 381 -3.06 18.35 -25.79
CA TYR A 381 -4.03 18.85 -26.77
C TYR A 381 -4.86 20.04 -26.23
N PRO A 382 -4.23 21.17 -25.83
CA PRO A 382 -4.90 22.20 -25.03
C PRO A 382 -5.97 23.02 -25.77
N ARG A 383 -5.86 23.24 -27.07
CA ARG A 383 -6.91 23.92 -27.87
C ARG A 383 -8.09 22.97 -28.10
N ARG A 384 -7.81 21.68 -28.37
CA ARG A 384 -8.81 20.62 -28.47
C ARG A 384 -9.60 20.47 -27.16
N ALA A 385 -8.89 20.40 -26.04
CA ALA A 385 -9.45 20.33 -24.71
C ALA A 385 -10.40 21.49 -24.43
N LEU A 386 -10.00 22.74 -24.69
CA LEU A 386 -10.84 23.91 -24.43
C LEU A 386 -12.16 23.85 -25.23
N LYS A 387 -12.12 23.44 -26.50
CA LYS A 387 -13.32 23.32 -27.34
C LYS A 387 -14.28 22.24 -26.82
N ILE A 388 -13.77 21.05 -26.50
CA ILE A 388 -14.59 19.92 -26.07
C ILE A 388 -15.14 20.13 -24.65
N LEU A 389 -14.31 20.60 -23.72
CA LEU A 389 -14.71 20.83 -22.33
C LEU A 389 -15.76 21.93 -22.20
N ALA A 390 -15.70 22.98 -23.04
CA ALA A 390 -16.68 24.06 -23.05
C ALA A 390 -18.13 23.58 -23.29
N GLU A 391 -18.31 22.43 -23.93
CA GLU A 391 -19.61 21.83 -24.19
C GLU A 391 -19.97 20.68 -23.23
N LYS A 392 -18.96 19.96 -22.73
CA LYS A 392 -19.15 18.67 -22.06
C LYS A 392 -18.89 18.69 -20.55
N ASP A 393 -18.08 19.62 -20.04
CA ASP A 393 -17.58 19.54 -18.66
C ASP A 393 -17.06 20.87 -18.11
N ILE A 394 -17.90 21.57 -17.34
CA ILE A 394 -17.58 22.89 -16.80
C ILE A 394 -16.48 22.85 -15.71
N ASP A 395 -16.40 21.77 -14.93
CA ASP A 395 -15.43 21.68 -13.83
C ASP A 395 -14.00 21.52 -14.36
N LEU A 396 -13.82 20.69 -15.39
CA LEU A 396 -12.54 20.56 -16.08
C LEU A 396 -12.22 21.78 -16.95
N LEU A 397 -13.23 22.49 -17.45
CA LEU A 397 -13.03 23.76 -18.14
C LEU A 397 -12.36 24.78 -17.22
N ASP A 398 -12.84 24.93 -15.98
CA ASP A 398 -12.28 25.88 -15.02
C ASP A 398 -10.79 25.66 -14.78
N ARG A 399 -10.41 24.39 -14.55
CA ARG A 399 -9.02 23.95 -14.42
C ARG A 399 -8.21 24.32 -15.66
N HIS A 400 -8.75 24.02 -16.85
CA HIS A 400 -8.05 24.23 -18.12
C HIS A 400 -7.83 25.71 -18.44
N VAL A 401 -8.81 26.56 -18.12
CA VAL A 401 -8.76 28.01 -18.31
C VAL A 401 -7.68 28.64 -17.44
N ARG A 402 -7.58 28.23 -16.16
CA ARG A 402 -6.51 28.71 -15.26
C ARG A 402 -5.12 28.30 -15.75
N ALA A 403 -4.97 27.10 -16.29
CA ALA A 403 -3.70 26.59 -16.81
C ALA A 403 -3.31 27.22 -18.17
N ASN A 404 -4.28 27.63 -18.99
CA ASN A 404 -4.07 28.12 -20.35
C ASN A 404 -4.82 29.42 -20.65
N PRO A 405 -4.55 30.51 -19.90
CA PRO A 405 -5.32 31.76 -20.02
C PRO A 405 -5.23 32.39 -21.41
N ASP A 406 -4.07 32.30 -22.07
CA ASP A 406 -3.87 32.84 -23.43
C ASP A 406 -4.74 32.09 -24.46
N ILE A 407 -4.78 30.76 -24.37
CA ILE A 407 -5.59 29.92 -25.28
C ILE A 407 -7.08 30.13 -24.99
N ALA A 408 -7.46 30.28 -23.72
CA ALA A 408 -8.82 30.60 -23.31
C ALA A 408 -9.28 31.95 -23.86
N ALA A 409 -8.45 32.99 -23.75
CA ALA A 409 -8.74 34.32 -24.29
C ALA A 409 -8.86 34.30 -25.82
N GLU A 410 -7.97 33.56 -26.51
CA GLU A 410 -7.98 33.43 -27.97
C GLU A 410 -9.26 32.73 -28.49
N LEU A 411 -9.65 31.62 -27.86
CA LEU A 411 -10.75 30.78 -28.33
C LEU A 411 -12.11 31.18 -27.76
N SER A 412 -12.17 31.91 -26.63
CA SER A 412 -13.42 32.35 -25.99
C SER A 412 -14.46 32.91 -26.97
N PRO A 413 -14.13 33.77 -27.95
CA PRO A 413 -15.11 34.28 -28.92
C PRO A 413 -15.82 33.19 -29.75
N THR A 414 -15.18 32.03 -29.93
CA THR A 414 -15.67 30.89 -30.72
C THR A 414 -16.47 29.87 -29.90
N LEU A 415 -16.52 30.01 -28.57
CA LEU A 415 -17.17 29.07 -27.66
C LEU A 415 -18.63 29.44 -27.32
N PRO A 416 -19.44 28.49 -26.81
CA PRO A 416 -20.81 28.75 -26.37
C PRO A 416 -20.90 29.82 -25.25
N GLU A 417 -22.02 30.55 -25.21
CA GLU A 417 -22.24 31.65 -24.25
C GLU A 417 -21.99 31.29 -22.76
N PRO A 418 -22.43 30.12 -22.24
CA PRO A 418 -22.13 29.73 -20.85
C PRO A 418 -20.62 29.62 -20.57
N ALA A 419 -19.87 29.03 -21.49
CA ALA A 419 -18.41 28.89 -21.36
C ALA A 419 -17.71 30.25 -21.39
N ARG A 420 -18.17 31.18 -22.26
CA ARG A 420 -17.63 32.55 -22.32
C ARG A 420 -17.80 33.31 -21.01
N ARG A 421 -18.98 33.20 -20.38
CA ARG A 421 -19.23 33.82 -19.07
C ARG A 421 -18.32 33.23 -17.99
N ARG A 422 -18.19 31.89 -17.98
CA ARG A 422 -17.32 31.24 -17.00
C ARG A 422 -15.85 31.61 -17.16
N ILE A 423 -15.36 31.71 -18.40
CA ILE A 423 -14.00 32.20 -18.69
C ILE A 423 -13.83 33.64 -18.19
N ALA A 424 -14.82 34.52 -18.39
CA ALA A 424 -14.78 35.90 -17.92
C ALA A 424 -14.74 35.99 -16.38
N GLU A 425 -15.55 35.18 -15.68
CA GLU A 425 -15.53 35.09 -14.22
C GLU A 425 -14.16 34.67 -13.69
N LEU A 426 -13.57 33.62 -14.25
CA LEU A 426 -12.25 33.11 -13.84
C LEU A 426 -11.10 34.06 -14.19
N SER A 427 -11.30 34.91 -15.19
CA SER A 427 -10.31 35.91 -15.62
C SER A 427 -10.42 37.23 -14.85
N THR A 428 -11.39 37.35 -13.92
CA THR A 428 -11.58 38.56 -13.12
C THR A 428 -10.49 38.66 -12.03
N PRO A 429 -9.70 39.75 -11.97
CA PRO A 429 -8.62 39.88 -11.01
C PRO A 429 -9.13 39.91 -9.56
N THR A 430 -8.57 39.06 -8.71
CA THR A 430 -8.75 39.12 -7.25
C THR A 430 -7.57 39.87 -6.63
N PRO A 431 -7.78 40.84 -5.71
CA PRO A 431 -6.68 41.55 -5.05
C PRO A 431 -5.71 40.60 -4.34
N GLU A 432 -4.40 40.86 -4.42
CA GLU A 432 -3.39 40.10 -3.69
C GLU A 432 -3.25 40.57 -2.23
N ALA A 433 -3.05 39.64 -1.31
CA ALA A 433 -2.82 39.91 0.10
C ALA A 433 -1.43 40.51 0.32
N THR A 434 -1.37 41.64 1.02
CA THR A 434 -0.12 42.37 1.32
C THR A 434 0.36 42.20 2.76
N ASP A 435 -0.55 41.92 3.69
CA ASP A 435 -0.25 41.72 5.12
C ASP A 435 0.01 40.24 5.43
N LEU A 436 1.08 39.70 4.86
CA LEU A 436 1.43 38.28 4.98
C LEU A 436 2.23 38.00 6.26
N PRO A 437 1.96 36.87 6.96
CA PRO A 437 2.79 36.41 8.06
C PRO A 437 4.28 36.30 7.66
N PRO A 438 5.23 36.63 8.57
CA PRO A 438 6.66 36.62 8.25
C PRO A 438 7.17 35.32 7.63
N ILE A 439 6.62 34.17 8.04
CA ILE A 439 6.98 32.85 7.53
C ILE A 439 6.67 32.68 6.03
N LEU A 440 5.67 33.40 5.49
CA LEU A 440 5.30 33.36 4.06
C LEU A 440 6.12 34.32 3.19
N VAL A 441 6.75 35.32 3.81
CA VAL A 441 7.55 36.35 3.10
C VAL A 441 9.04 36.02 3.16
N ALA A 442 9.52 35.63 4.34
CA ALA A 442 10.93 35.36 4.62
C ALA A 442 11.07 34.04 5.41
N PRO A 443 10.80 32.87 4.79
CA PRO A 443 10.94 31.60 5.47
C PRO A 443 12.40 31.32 5.88
N PRO A 444 12.66 30.52 6.92
CA PRO A 444 14.00 30.30 7.48
C PRO A 444 15.04 29.82 6.46
N TRP A 445 14.61 29.05 5.44
CA TRP A 445 15.51 28.57 4.38
C TRP A 445 15.92 29.62 3.35
N SER A 446 15.22 30.76 3.26
CA SER A 446 15.58 31.85 2.33
C SER A 446 16.86 32.59 2.76
N ASN A 447 17.08 32.69 4.07
CA ASN A 447 18.28 33.30 4.66
C ASN A 447 18.95 32.30 5.61
N ARG A 448 19.28 31.10 5.12
CA ARG A 448 19.87 30.02 5.92
C ARG A 448 21.13 30.55 6.62
N LYS A 449 21.02 30.87 7.91
CA LYS A 449 22.16 31.25 8.73
C LYS A 449 23.14 30.07 8.76
N LYS A 450 24.45 30.34 8.76
CA LYS A 450 25.43 29.29 9.05
C LYS A 450 25.01 28.66 10.37
N ALA A 451 24.83 27.34 10.39
CA ALA A 451 24.44 26.63 11.60
C ALA A 451 25.33 27.11 12.76
N LEU A 452 24.73 27.47 13.89
CA LEU A 452 25.48 27.88 15.09
C LEU A 452 26.61 26.87 15.28
N GLU A 453 27.86 27.35 15.31
CA GLU A 453 29.02 26.51 15.63
C GLU A 453 28.87 26.11 17.10
N VAL A 454 28.18 25.00 17.33
CA VAL A 454 28.00 24.43 18.66
C VAL A 454 29.38 24.00 19.14
N ALA A 455 29.85 24.58 20.25
CA ALA A 455 31.16 24.31 20.83
C ALA A 455 31.37 22.80 21.02
N VAL A 456 32.55 22.32 20.65
CA VAL A 456 32.91 20.90 20.77
C VAL A 456 33.65 20.72 22.10
N ILE A 457 33.15 19.83 22.94
CA ILE A 457 33.78 19.41 24.19
C ILE A 457 34.26 17.97 23.97
N GLY A 458 35.57 17.79 23.79
CA GLY A 458 36.14 16.53 23.26
C GLY A 458 36.58 15.50 24.31
N ASP A 459 36.53 15.86 25.60
CA ASP A 459 37.10 15.09 26.72
C ASP A 459 36.04 14.45 27.64
N LEU A 460 34.75 14.61 27.35
CA LEU A 460 33.69 13.95 28.11
C LEU A 460 33.60 12.46 27.77
N VAL A 461 33.51 11.63 28.81
CA VAL A 461 33.36 10.17 28.70
C VAL A 461 32.04 9.78 29.35
N ALA A 462 31.22 9.00 28.64
CA ALA A 462 29.97 8.46 29.19
C ALA A 462 30.26 7.53 30.38
N PRO A 463 29.40 7.49 31.42
CA PRO A 463 29.57 6.55 32.52
C PRO A 463 29.46 5.11 32.02
N GLU A 464 30.26 4.21 32.59
CA GLU A 464 30.16 2.77 32.33
C GLU A 464 28.92 2.21 33.03
N ILE A 465 27.80 2.16 32.30
CA ILE A 465 26.51 1.63 32.77
C ILE A 465 26.08 0.51 31.82
N SER A 466 25.93 -0.71 32.35
CA SER A 466 25.30 -1.84 31.67
C SER A 466 24.40 -2.56 32.68
N ARG A 467 23.08 -2.38 32.57
CA ARG A 467 22.09 -3.01 33.48
C ARG A 467 20.77 -3.29 32.77
N ILE A 468 19.98 -4.20 33.35
CA ILE A 468 18.60 -4.46 32.92
C ILE A 468 17.62 -3.79 33.89
N VAL A 469 16.55 -3.22 33.36
CA VAL A 469 15.53 -2.49 34.11
C VAL A 469 14.18 -2.88 33.57
N TRP A 470 13.42 -3.66 34.34
CA TRP A 470 12.06 -4.06 34.03
C TRP A 470 11.05 -3.06 34.62
N LEU A 471 9.96 -2.79 33.90
CA LEU A 471 8.82 -2.10 34.49
C LEU A 471 8.07 -3.03 35.46
N PRO A 472 7.33 -2.50 36.45
CA PRO A 472 6.52 -3.33 37.34
C PRO A 472 5.60 -4.28 36.56
N GLY A 473 5.69 -5.58 36.83
CA GLY A 473 4.88 -6.62 36.18
C GLY A 473 5.31 -7.03 34.76
N GLU A 474 6.21 -6.30 34.09
CA GLU A 474 6.60 -6.55 32.69
C GLU A 474 7.26 -7.92 32.51
N LEU A 475 8.19 -8.28 33.40
CA LEU A 475 8.87 -9.57 33.35
C LEU A 475 7.88 -10.73 33.56
N GLU A 476 6.93 -10.56 34.49
CA GLU A 476 5.93 -11.59 34.76
C GLU A 476 4.89 -11.67 33.64
N GLN A 477 4.53 -10.54 33.02
CA GLN A 477 3.69 -10.54 31.83
C GLN A 477 4.36 -11.30 30.68
N ILE A 478 5.66 -11.11 30.42
CA ILE A 478 6.38 -11.85 29.37
C ILE A 478 6.41 -13.35 29.66
N LYS A 479 6.64 -13.74 30.93
CA LYS A 479 6.65 -15.15 31.34
C LYS A 479 5.26 -15.79 31.29
N ASN A 480 4.22 -15.02 31.63
CA ASN A 480 2.83 -15.49 31.67
C ASN A 480 2.15 -15.45 30.29
N THR A 481 2.61 -14.60 29.37
CA THR A 481 2.11 -14.55 27.99
C THR A 481 2.55 -15.79 27.24
N PRO A 482 1.67 -16.71 26.81
CA PRO A 482 2.09 -17.94 26.18
C PRO A 482 2.81 -17.73 24.84
N SER A 483 3.76 -18.60 24.54
CA SER A 483 4.42 -18.73 23.23
C SER A 483 4.18 -20.12 22.66
N ASP A 484 4.49 -20.32 21.37
CA ASP A 484 4.40 -21.59 20.65
C ASP A 484 5.04 -22.79 21.39
N TYR A 485 5.94 -22.55 22.35
CA TYR A 485 6.66 -23.58 23.10
C TYR A 485 6.41 -23.53 24.63
N SER A 486 5.47 -22.72 25.12
CA SER A 486 5.21 -22.58 26.57
C SER A 486 4.63 -23.82 27.24
N TYR A 487 4.12 -24.75 26.45
CA TYR A 487 3.39 -25.93 26.92
C TYR A 487 4.08 -27.26 26.54
N THR A 488 5.37 -27.21 26.20
CA THR A 488 6.22 -28.40 25.99
C THR A 488 7.49 -28.31 26.85
N THR A 489 8.23 -29.41 26.96
CA THR A 489 9.47 -29.48 27.73
C THR A 489 10.65 -29.80 26.82
N TRP A 490 11.86 -29.47 27.28
CA TRP A 490 13.09 -29.93 26.60
C TRP A 490 13.10 -31.44 26.38
N GLU A 491 12.64 -32.21 27.36
CA GLU A 491 12.62 -33.67 27.28
C GLU A 491 11.72 -34.21 26.16
N ASN A 492 10.59 -33.56 25.92
CA ASN A 492 9.68 -33.93 24.83
C ASN A 492 10.23 -33.53 23.45
N TYR A 493 10.98 -32.43 23.38
CA TYR A 493 11.39 -31.84 22.11
C TYR A 493 12.81 -32.24 21.66
N LYS A 494 13.71 -32.62 22.59
CA LYS A 494 15.12 -32.90 22.29
C LYS A 494 15.34 -33.96 21.20
N GLN A 495 14.40 -34.88 21.03
CA GLN A 495 14.45 -35.92 19.99
C GLN A 495 14.41 -35.35 18.55
N TYR A 496 13.88 -34.15 18.37
CA TYR A 496 13.80 -33.47 17.07
C TYR A 496 15.01 -32.56 16.80
N VAL A 497 15.87 -32.35 17.81
CA VAL A 497 17.09 -31.53 17.69
C VAL A 497 18.27 -32.48 17.44
N GLN A 498 18.69 -32.57 16.18
CA GLN A 498 19.74 -33.51 15.74
C GLN A 498 21.15 -33.12 16.23
N ASP A 499 21.39 -31.83 16.46
CA ASP A 499 22.67 -31.29 16.91
C ASP A 499 22.43 -30.10 17.86
N VAL A 500 23.29 -29.98 18.88
CA VAL A 500 23.28 -28.94 19.92
C VAL A 500 24.58 -28.13 19.94
N SER A 501 25.37 -28.17 18.86
CA SER A 501 26.57 -27.35 18.67
C SER A 501 26.24 -25.98 18.06
N PRO A 502 26.73 -24.85 18.62
CA PRO A 502 26.50 -23.50 18.08
C PRO A 502 26.95 -23.28 16.63
N ARG A 503 27.79 -24.15 16.05
CA ARG A 503 28.30 -23.97 14.68
C ARG A 503 27.57 -24.78 13.61
N SER A 504 26.79 -25.78 14.01
CA SER A 504 26.21 -26.78 13.11
C SER A 504 24.71 -26.98 13.31
N THR A 505 24.13 -26.37 14.36
CA THR A 505 22.68 -26.37 14.59
C THR A 505 21.96 -25.52 13.56
N HIS A 506 20.93 -26.09 12.93
CA HIS A 506 20.02 -25.38 12.02
C HIS A 506 19.21 -24.30 12.76
N ASP A 507 19.03 -23.12 12.15
CA ASP A 507 18.41 -21.93 12.77
C ASP A 507 17.07 -22.23 13.47
N TRP A 508 16.21 -23.08 12.88
CA TRP A 508 14.94 -23.46 13.49
C TRP A 508 15.09 -24.14 14.86
N ASN A 509 16.13 -24.98 15.03
CA ASN A 509 16.39 -25.71 16.27
C ASN A 509 17.00 -24.81 17.34
N THR A 510 17.71 -23.76 16.94
CA THR A 510 18.39 -22.85 17.87
C THR A 510 17.42 -22.05 18.75
N TRP A 511 16.26 -21.64 18.25
CA TRP A 511 15.26 -20.95 19.09
C TRP A 511 14.72 -21.84 20.19
N VAL A 512 14.49 -23.12 19.88
CA VAL A 512 14.02 -24.11 20.85
C VAL A 512 15.07 -24.32 21.94
N ILE A 513 16.35 -24.36 21.56
CA ILE A 513 17.46 -24.45 22.52
C ILE A 513 17.42 -23.25 23.48
N PHE A 514 17.32 -22.03 22.97
CA PHE A 514 17.24 -20.84 23.85
C PHE A 514 16.04 -20.86 24.80
N LEU A 515 14.88 -21.33 24.33
CA LEU A 515 13.64 -21.31 25.12
C LEU A 515 13.53 -22.46 26.12
N LEU A 516 13.97 -23.67 25.76
CA LEU A 516 13.66 -24.89 26.51
C LEU A 516 14.87 -25.63 27.07
N ALA A 517 16.01 -25.64 26.37
CA ALA A 517 17.15 -26.47 26.77
C ALA A 517 17.74 -26.02 28.11
N PRO A 518 18.39 -26.91 28.88
CA PRO A 518 19.17 -26.53 30.06
C PRO A 518 20.22 -25.45 29.74
N ASP A 519 20.53 -24.61 30.74
CA ASP A 519 21.43 -23.48 30.59
C ASP A 519 22.84 -23.90 30.12
N GLU A 520 23.29 -25.11 30.49
CA GLU A 520 24.58 -25.66 30.06
C GLU A 520 24.65 -25.89 28.55
N ILE A 521 23.51 -26.14 27.91
CA ILE A 521 23.39 -26.33 26.45
C ILE A 521 23.17 -24.97 25.76
N ALA A 522 22.31 -24.12 26.32
CA ALA A 522 21.87 -22.91 25.65
C ALA A 522 22.84 -21.73 25.77
N ARG A 523 23.54 -21.55 26.90
CA ARG A 523 24.42 -20.39 27.13
C ARG A 523 25.56 -20.23 26.10
N PRO A 524 26.24 -21.29 25.63
CA PRO A 524 27.23 -21.17 24.55
C PRO A 524 26.69 -20.53 23.27
N PHE A 525 25.39 -20.66 22.98
CA PHE A 525 24.76 -20.06 21.80
C PHE A 525 24.64 -18.53 21.91
N LEU A 526 24.67 -17.94 23.11
CA LEU A 526 24.62 -16.48 23.28
C LEU A 526 25.84 -15.81 22.63
N THR A 527 27.01 -16.44 22.73
CA THR A 527 28.27 -15.92 22.19
C THR A 527 28.64 -16.50 20.82
N ASP A 528 28.54 -17.83 20.67
CA ASP A 528 29.24 -18.54 19.59
C ASP A 528 28.38 -18.84 18.36
N TRP A 529 27.05 -18.70 18.48
CA TRP A 529 26.15 -18.98 17.38
C TRP A 529 26.08 -17.79 16.39
N PRO A 530 26.34 -17.99 15.08
CA PRO A 530 26.52 -16.91 14.12
C PRO A 530 25.21 -16.32 13.56
N GLY A 531 24.05 -16.81 14.00
CA GLY A 531 22.75 -16.39 13.49
C GLY A 531 22.46 -14.90 13.66
N THR A 532 21.55 -14.40 12.82
CA THR A 532 21.19 -12.97 12.75
C THR A 532 19.70 -12.68 12.91
N SER A 533 18.84 -13.70 12.88
CA SER A 533 17.41 -13.59 13.21
C SER A 533 17.14 -14.23 14.57
N LEU A 534 15.94 -14.06 15.17
CA LEU A 534 15.44 -14.89 16.27
C LEU A 534 13.92 -14.89 16.42
N LYS A 535 13.35 -16.08 16.63
CA LYS A 535 11.94 -16.26 17.00
C LYS A 535 11.80 -15.96 18.50
N ASP A 536 10.97 -14.97 18.83
CA ASP A 536 10.65 -14.54 20.20
C ASP A 536 11.83 -14.02 21.07
N PRO A 537 12.48 -12.91 20.67
CA PRO A 537 13.67 -12.37 21.35
C PRO A 537 13.42 -11.89 22.77
N LEU A 538 12.23 -11.40 23.09
CA LEU A 538 11.92 -10.92 24.44
C LEU A 538 12.03 -12.02 25.50
N ARG A 539 11.72 -13.28 25.15
CA ARG A 539 11.89 -14.41 26.08
C ARG A 539 13.34 -14.81 26.30
N VAL A 540 14.18 -14.67 25.27
CA VAL A 540 15.63 -14.87 25.41
C VAL A 540 16.20 -13.78 26.33
N VAL A 541 15.75 -12.53 26.17
CA VAL A 541 16.10 -11.43 27.09
C VAL A 541 15.58 -11.69 28.51
N ALA A 542 14.34 -12.15 28.68
CA ALA A 542 13.77 -12.45 29.99
C ALA A 542 14.48 -13.61 30.71
N ARG A 543 15.02 -14.59 29.96
CA ARG A 543 15.71 -15.75 30.52
C ARG A 543 17.18 -15.50 30.84
N TYR A 544 17.91 -14.83 29.95
CA TYR A 544 19.37 -14.65 30.06
C TYR A 544 19.77 -13.23 30.46
N GLU A 545 18.83 -12.30 30.54
CA GLU A 545 19.04 -10.91 30.95
C GLU A 545 20.26 -10.26 30.25
N LEU A 546 21.20 -9.70 31.01
CA LEU A 546 22.39 -9.04 30.48
C LEU A 546 23.28 -9.94 29.60
N ASP A 547 23.29 -11.25 29.83
CA ASP A 547 24.11 -12.18 29.05
C ASP A 547 23.66 -12.27 27.58
N ALA A 548 22.40 -11.91 27.29
CA ALA A 548 21.88 -11.86 25.93
C ALA A 548 22.21 -10.56 25.17
N LEU A 549 22.71 -9.51 25.84
CA LEU A 549 22.94 -8.20 25.20
C LEU A 549 23.84 -8.26 23.95
N PRO A 550 24.98 -8.98 23.93
CA PRO A 550 25.82 -9.08 22.73
C PRO A 550 25.11 -9.74 21.55
N LEU A 551 24.25 -10.74 21.82
CA LEU A 551 23.40 -11.39 20.83
C LEU A 551 22.34 -10.42 20.29
N MET A 552 21.65 -9.70 21.17
CA MET A 552 20.61 -8.74 20.80
C MET A 552 21.16 -7.56 19.99
N LEU A 553 22.33 -7.04 20.33
CA LEU A 553 23.00 -5.99 19.56
C LEU A 553 23.41 -6.48 18.15
N ARG A 554 23.82 -7.74 18.02
CA ARG A 554 24.10 -8.36 16.72
C ARG A 554 22.84 -8.46 15.85
N PHE A 555 21.72 -8.93 16.40
CA PHE A 555 20.44 -8.97 15.68
C PHE A 555 19.96 -7.59 15.30
N THR A 556 20.15 -6.61 16.17
CA THR A 556 19.82 -5.22 15.90
C THR A 556 20.60 -4.67 14.71
N ARG A 557 21.88 -5.00 14.57
CA ARG A 557 22.68 -4.57 13.41
C ARG A 557 22.17 -5.20 12.11
N ALA A 558 21.79 -6.47 12.14
CA ALA A 558 21.24 -7.18 10.97
C ALA A 558 19.81 -6.71 10.61
N HIS A 559 18.97 -6.49 11.62
CA HIS A 559 17.54 -6.16 11.49
C HIS A 559 17.12 -5.03 12.44
N PRO A 560 17.55 -3.77 12.18
CA PRO A 560 17.24 -2.65 13.08
C PRO A 560 15.73 -2.43 13.25
N GLY A 561 14.94 -2.80 12.24
CA GLY A 561 13.48 -2.67 12.25
C GLY A 561 12.77 -3.48 13.34
N ALA A 562 13.34 -4.63 13.73
CA ALA A 562 12.73 -5.55 14.68
C ALA A 562 13.25 -5.36 16.11
N ALA A 563 14.26 -4.50 16.30
CA ALA A 563 15.07 -4.49 17.51
C ALA A 563 14.51 -3.76 18.72
N ALA A 564 13.67 -2.76 18.48
CA ALA A 564 13.27 -1.86 19.54
C ALA A 564 12.53 -2.57 20.70
N PRO A 565 11.59 -3.52 20.49
CA PRO A 565 10.89 -4.18 21.60
C PRO A 565 11.84 -4.93 22.56
N TYR A 566 12.80 -5.68 22.04
CA TYR A 566 13.68 -6.51 22.89
C TYR A 566 14.89 -5.77 23.44
N LEU A 567 15.18 -4.55 22.96
CA LEU A 567 16.17 -3.68 23.59
C LEU A 567 15.60 -2.81 24.72
N MET A 568 14.27 -2.76 24.87
CA MET A 568 13.57 -1.92 25.86
C MET A 568 14.13 -1.98 27.29
N PRO A 569 14.46 -3.15 27.87
CA PRO A 569 14.89 -3.23 29.25
C PRO A 569 16.38 -2.94 29.47
N TYR A 570 17.20 -2.85 28.41
CA TYR A 570 18.64 -2.64 28.56
C TYR A 570 18.99 -1.16 28.68
N VAL A 571 19.85 -0.84 29.66
CA VAL A 571 20.54 0.45 29.78
C VAL A 571 22.02 0.21 29.52
N ASP A 572 22.48 0.64 28.34
CA ASP A 572 23.86 0.49 27.87
C ASP A 572 24.16 1.57 26.80
N ILE A 573 25.42 1.99 26.67
CA ILE A 573 25.83 3.04 25.71
C ILE A 573 25.54 2.65 24.25
N ASP A 574 25.76 1.38 23.87
CA ASP A 574 25.48 0.91 22.51
C ASP A 574 23.97 0.88 22.26
N VAL A 575 23.18 0.54 23.27
CA VAL A 575 21.71 0.58 23.21
C VAL A 575 21.21 2.02 23.06
N ALA A 576 21.77 2.98 23.81
CA ALA A 576 21.42 4.40 23.69
C ALA A 576 21.73 4.94 22.28
N ARG A 577 22.91 4.61 21.73
CA ARG A 577 23.33 5.00 20.37
C ARG A 577 22.47 4.38 19.29
N VAL A 578 22.06 3.13 19.47
CA VAL A 578 21.10 2.45 18.60
C VAL A 578 19.77 3.21 18.57
N HIS A 579 19.18 3.52 19.72
CA HIS A 579 17.89 4.23 19.78
C HIS A 579 18.01 5.66 19.23
N ALA A 580 19.09 6.38 19.53
CA ALA A 580 19.35 7.70 18.93
C ALA A 580 19.46 7.63 17.40
N THR A 581 20.16 6.61 16.87
CA THR A 581 20.29 6.39 15.43
C THR A 581 18.96 6.00 14.78
N MET A 582 18.19 5.10 15.41
CA MET A 582 16.87 4.71 14.95
C MET A 582 15.94 5.92 14.86
N PHE A 583 15.92 6.75 15.91
CA PHE A 583 15.14 7.99 15.94
C PHE A 583 15.54 8.96 14.81
N ALA A 584 16.83 9.19 14.64
CA ALA A 584 17.33 10.17 13.68
C ALA A 584 17.17 9.73 12.22
N THR A 585 17.27 8.43 11.93
CA THR A 585 17.44 7.93 10.54
C THR A 585 16.25 7.14 10.00
N ARG A 586 15.35 6.61 10.84
CA ARG A 586 14.29 5.69 10.40
C ARG A 586 12.92 6.11 10.93
N LYS A 587 12.06 6.62 10.04
CA LYS A 587 10.71 7.11 10.39
C LYS A 587 9.90 6.10 11.21
N ASN A 588 9.82 4.85 10.75
CA ASN A 588 9.07 3.79 11.40
C ASN A 588 9.64 3.32 12.76
N LEU A 589 10.84 3.75 13.13
CA LEU A 589 11.47 3.42 14.42
C LEU A 589 11.56 4.60 15.37
N ARG A 590 11.06 5.79 15.01
CA ARG A 590 11.07 6.95 15.91
C ARG A 590 10.28 6.72 17.17
N LYS A 591 9.05 6.22 17.06
CA LYS A 591 8.18 5.95 18.21
C LYS A 591 8.80 4.94 19.18
N PRO A 592 9.22 3.74 18.76
CA PRO A 592 9.81 2.81 19.70
C PRO A 592 11.20 3.27 20.17
N ALA A 593 11.93 4.06 19.38
CA ALA A 593 13.13 4.75 19.85
C ALA A 593 12.85 5.72 21.00
N MET A 594 11.80 6.53 20.85
CA MET A 594 11.35 7.49 21.86
C MET A 594 10.85 6.80 23.12
N ALA A 595 10.17 5.66 23.00
CA ALA A 595 9.70 4.88 24.15
C ALA A 595 10.87 4.48 25.07
N TRP A 596 11.99 4.03 24.51
CA TRP A 596 13.20 3.75 25.29
C TRP A 596 13.81 5.01 25.91
N LEU A 597 13.92 6.10 25.12
CA LEU A 597 14.47 7.38 25.60
C LEU A 597 13.68 7.93 26.78
N VAL A 598 12.35 7.84 26.75
CA VAL A 598 11.48 8.30 27.85
C VAL A 598 11.56 7.34 29.04
N ARG A 599 11.52 6.03 28.80
CA ARG A 599 11.63 5.00 29.85
C ARG A 599 12.90 5.15 30.69
N HIS A 600 14.01 5.52 30.05
CA HIS A 600 15.32 5.67 30.67
C HIS A 600 15.84 7.11 30.59
N ALA A 601 14.96 8.12 30.74
CA ALA A 601 15.29 9.52 30.44
C ALA A 601 16.61 10.01 31.07
N GLU A 602 16.83 9.77 32.37
CA GLU A 602 18.07 10.18 33.04
C GLU A 602 19.31 9.46 32.50
N ASP A 603 19.23 8.15 32.31
CA ASP A 603 20.34 7.36 31.77
C ASP A 603 20.62 7.70 30.30
N ALA A 604 19.58 7.91 29.50
CA ALA A 604 19.68 8.32 28.11
C ALA A 604 20.40 9.66 27.97
N VAL A 605 20.08 10.64 28.84
CA VAL A 605 20.81 11.91 28.89
C VAL A 605 22.27 11.68 29.29
N ALA A 606 22.52 10.93 30.37
CA ALA A 606 23.88 10.65 30.82
C ALA A 606 24.73 9.98 29.73
N LEU A 607 24.17 9.03 28.98
CA LEU A 607 24.88 8.27 27.95
C LEU A 607 25.05 9.06 26.63
N LEU A 608 24.10 9.93 26.26
CA LEU A 608 24.12 10.61 24.96
C LEU A 608 24.76 12.01 24.97
N VAL A 609 24.89 12.66 26.14
CA VAL A 609 25.50 14.00 26.23
C VAL A 609 26.92 14.06 25.66
N PRO A 610 27.84 13.13 26.00
CA PRO A 610 29.19 13.12 25.42
C PRO A 610 29.18 13.05 23.89
N ASP A 611 28.30 12.25 23.31
CA ASP A 611 28.14 12.13 21.86
C ASP A 611 27.57 13.43 21.25
N ALA A 612 26.62 14.11 21.92
CA ALA A 612 25.96 15.32 21.44
C ALA A 612 26.86 16.58 21.45
N VAL A 613 27.78 16.68 22.42
CA VAL A 613 28.74 17.79 22.51
C VAL A 613 30.10 17.49 21.86
N GLY A 614 30.29 16.24 21.40
CA GLY A 614 31.50 15.78 20.74
C GLY A 614 31.72 16.34 19.33
N PRO A 615 32.71 15.79 18.58
CA PRO A 615 33.06 16.28 17.25
C PRO A 615 31.91 16.12 16.24
N ALA A 616 31.90 16.96 15.20
CA ALA A 616 30.89 16.91 14.15
C ALA A 616 30.88 15.53 13.44
N GLY A 617 29.69 14.93 13.32
CA GLY A 617 29.50 13.62 12.71
C GLY A 617 28.09 13.07 12.94
N ALA A 618 27.78 11.91 12.34
CA ALA A 618 26.45 11.30 12.42
C ALA A 618 26.04 11.00 13.88
N GLN A 619 26.98 10.57 14.71
CA GLN A 619 26.75 10.25 16.12
C GLN A 619 26.29 11.49 16.91
N ARG A 620 26.96 12.63 16.70
CA ARG A 620 26.57 13.93 17.26
C ARG A 620 25.18 14.35 16.80
N ASP A 621 24.91 14.27 15.49
CA ASP A 621 23.62 14.62 14.90
C ASP A 621 22.49 13.76 15.48
N HIS A 622 22.73 12.45 15.66
CA HIS A 622 21.76 11.50 16.19
C HIS A 622 21.49 11.74 17.68
N ALA A 623 22.53 11.90 18.49
CA ALA A 623 22.42 12.21 19.91
C ALA A 623 21.70 13.55 20.14
N ALA A 624 22.07 14.60 19.38
CA ALA A 624 21.40 15.89 19.46
C ALA A 624 19.92 15.83 19.01
N ALA A 625 19.57 14.99 18.04
CA ALA A 625 18.17 14.76 17.66
C ALA A 625 17.38 14.04 18.76
N ALA A 626 17.97 13.01 19.37
CA ALA A 626 17.36 12.27 20.47
C ALA A 626 17.14 13.16 21.71
N LEU A 627 18.15 13.94 22.12
CA LEU A 627 18.05 14.84 23.28
C LEU A 627 17.02 15.96 23.07
N ARG A 628 16.95 16.56 21.87
CA ARG A 628 15.89 17.53 21.53
C ARG A 628 14.51 16.94 21.67
N ALA A 629 14.32 15.74 21.15
CA ALA A 629 13.03 15.09 21.17
C ALA A 629 12.66 14.65 22.59
N LEU A 630 13.62 14.13 23.37
CA LEU A 630 13.43 13.81 24.78
C LEU A 630 13.05 15.04 25.62
N ALA A 631 13.71 16.19 25.39
CA ALA A 631 13.38 17.45 26.08
C ALA A 631 11.94 17.93 25.79
N ARG A 632 11.45 17.72 24.56
CA ARG A 632 10.07 18.06 24.18
C ARG A 632 9.04 17.10 24.77
N THR A 633 9.39 15.84 24.94
CA THR A 633 8.47 14.80 25.45
C THR A 633 8.45 14.75 26.98
N THR A 634 9.55 15.11 27.64
CA THR A 634 9.67 15.11 29.12
C THR A 634 9.68 16.55 29.63
N SER A 635 10.84 17.09 29.95
CA SER A 635 11.04 18.52 30.21
C SER A 635 12.42 18.95 29.72
N ARG A 636 12.54 20.24 29.42
CA ARG A 636 13.82 20.87 29.08
C ARG A 636 14.83 20.67 30.20
N GLU A 637 14.38 20.84 31.45
CA GLU A 637 15.19 20.75 32.66
C GLU A 637 15.79 19.36 32.83
N THR A 638 15.04 18.29 32.55
CA THR A 638 15.53 16.89 32.63
C THR A 638 16.80 16.69 31.81
N VAL A 639 16.83 17.26 30.60
CA VAL A 639 17.97 17.11 29.68
C VAL A 639 19.13 18.05 30.03
N VAL A 640 18.82 19.31 30.38
CA VAL A 640 19.86 20.30 30.72
C VAL A 640 20.52 20.00 32.06
N ASP A 641 19.76 19.57 33.07
CA ASP A 641 20.30 19.21 34.38
C ASP A 641 21.14 17.93 34.33
N GLY A 642 20.73 16.94 33.50
CA GLY A 642 21.56 15.77 33.23
C GLY A 642 22.88 16.13 32.53
N ALA A 643 22.85 17.09 31.60
CA ALA A 643 24.07 17.61 30.97
C ALA A 643 24.95 18.40 31.96
N ASN A 644 24.36 19.16 32.89
CA ASN A 644 25.08 19.87 33.94
C ASN A 644 25.89 18.95 34.87
N ARG A 645 25.55 17.65 34.97
CA ARG A 645 26.35 16.66 35.71
C ARG A 645 27.76 16.48 35.12
N TYR A 646 27.95 16.76 33.83
CA TYR A 646 29.26 16.82 33.18
C TYR A 646 29.97 18.17 33.30
N GLY A 647 29.29 19.18 33.87
CA GLY A 647 29.78 20.54 34.03
C GLY A 647 28.87 21.58 33.36
N PRO A 648 28.94 22.85 33.80
CA PRO A 648 28.07 23.93 33.30
C PRO A 648 28.26 24.23 31.81
N GLU A 649 29.46 23.98 31.26
CA GLU A 649 29.75 24.16 29.84
C GLU A 649 28.95 23.16 28.98
N ALA A 650 28.91 21.89 29.39
CA ALA A 650 28.09 20.86 28.72
C ALA A 650 26.59 21.21 28.79
N GLY A 651 26.11 21.67 29.95
CA GLY A 651 24.74 22.16 30.11
C GLY A 651 24.39 23.32 29.19
N GLN A 652 25.29 24.28 29.01
CA GLN A 652 25.07 25.41 28.08
C GLN A 652 25.01 24.97 26.62
N VAL A 653 25.89 24.05 26.21
CA VAL A 653 25.89 23.49 24.85
C VAL A 653 24.61 22.71 24.58
N VAL A 654 24.19 21.86 25.52
CA VAL A 654 22.96 21.06 25.41
C VAL A 654 21.71 21.94 25.45
N ALA A 655 21.70 23.02 26.24
CA ALA A 655 20.64 24.04 26.21
C ALA A 655 20.45 24.60 24.79
N GLY A 656 21.54 24.97 24.11
CA GLY A 656 21.49 25.42 22.71
C GLY A 656 21.01 24.36 21.73
N ILE A 657 21.21 23.07 22.02
CA ILE A 657 20.67 21.96 21.23
C ILE A 657 19.16 21.85 21.45
N VAL A 658 18.67 21.86 22.69
CA VAL A 658 17.24 21.65 23.00
C VAL A 658 16.38 22.86 22.66
N ASP A 659 16.92 24.07 22.76
CA ASP A 659 16.23 25.35 22.50
C ASP A 659 16.20 25.74 21.01
N LEU A 660 16.57 24.81 20.10
CA LEU A 660 16.50 25.05 18.66
C LEU A 660 15.05 25.24 18.20
N ASP A 661 14.76 26.43 17.65
CA ASP A 661 13.47 26.81 17.09
C ASP A 661 12.94 25.73 16.12
N PRO A 662 11.72 25.20 16.31
CA PRO A 662 11.10 24.26 15.39
C PRO A 662 11.07 24.70 13.92
N LEU A 663 10.99 26.01 13.65
CA LEU A 663 11.02 26.57 12.30
C LEU A 663 12.40 26.40 11.62
N GLU A 664 13.49 26.32 12.41
CA GLU A 664 14.86 26.12 11.95
C GLU A 664 15.21 24.63 11.75
N MET A 665 14.27 23.71 12.02
CA MET A 665 14.44 22.27 11.77
C MET A 665 14.32 21.94 10.28
N LEU A 666 15.31 22.34 9.50
CA LEU A 666 15.34 22.21 8.05
C LEU A 666 16.09 20.96 7.58
N PRO A 667 15.63 20.29 6.51
CA PRO A 667 16.39 19.20 5.91
C PRO A 667 17.74 19.69 5.36
N LYS A 668 18.68 18.77 5.15
CA LYS A 668 19.99 19.09 4.53
C LYS A 668 19.81 19.78 3.17
N ARG A 669 18.84 19.30 2.37
CA ARG A 669 18.42 19.87 1.09
C ARG A 669 16.95 20.29 1.18
N ILE A 670 16.67 21.54 0.84
CA ILE A 670 15.30 22.05 0.76
C ILE A 670 14.61 21.46 -0.47
N PRO A 671 13.41 20.85 -0.33
CA PRO A 671 12.64 20.37 -1.46
C PRO A 671 12.34 21.50 -2.44
N LYS A 672 12.38 21.20 -3.74
CA LYS A 672 11.92 22.12 -4.78
C LYS A 672 10.51 21.75 -5.18
N THR A 673 9.65 22.74 -5.39
CA THR A 673 8.32 22.52 -5.96
C THR A 673 8.45 21.80 -7.31
N PRO A 674 7.82 20.64 -7.49
CA PRO A 674 7.87 19.92 -8.76
C PRO A 674 7.25 20.70 -9.92
N VAL A 675 7.77 20.49 -11.12
CA VAL A 675 7.30 21.17 -12.34
C VAL A 675 5.83 20.86 -12.64
N TRP A 676 5.34 19.66 -12.29
CA TRP A 676 3.96 19.24 -12.53
C TRP A 676 2.91 20.02 -11.72
N VAL A 677 3.31 20.75 -10.68
CA VAL A 677 2.37 21.47 -9.81
C VAL A 677 1.72 22.66 -10.53
N ASP A 678 2.50 23.40 -11.33
CA ASP A 678 2.13 24.69 -11.94
C ASP A 678 1.38 25.61 -10.95
N VAL A 679 2.13 26.20 -10.02
CA VAL A 679 1.60 26.96 -8.88
C VAL A 679 0.63 28.08 -9.30
N SER A 680 0.91 28.75 -10.42
CA SER A 680 0.10 29.86 -10.94
C SER A 680 -1.31 29.46 -11.35
N SER A 681 -1.57 28.18 -11.63
CA SER A 681 -2.88 27.71 -12.07
C SER A 681 -3.66 26.94 -11.01
N LEU A 682 -3.15 26.85 -9.77
CA LEU A 682 -3.92 26.30 -8.65
C LEU A 682 -5.13 27.19 -8.30
N PRO A 683 -6.19 26.64 -7.66
CA PRO A 683 -7.22 27.42 -7.02
C PRO A 683 -6.63 28.51 -6.12
N LEU A 684 -7.29 29.68 -6.11
CA LEU A 684 -6.83 30.80 -5.28
C LEU A 684 -6.98 30.42 -3.81
N ILE A 685 -5.89 30.52 -3.05
CA ILE A 685 -5.92 30.46 -1.60
C ILE A 685 -6.21 31.86 -1.09
N LEU A 686 -7.26 32.00 -0.29
CA LEU A 686 -7.70 33.28 0.24
C LEU A 686 -7.28 33.44 1.71
N ASN A 687 -7.12 34.68 2.16
CA ASN A 687 -7.03 34.96 3.59
C ASN A 687 -8.34 34.60 4.31
N GLU A 688 -8.31 34.51 5.64
CA GLU A 688 -9.43 34.05 6.49
C GLU A 688 -10.78 34.74 6.18
N ASN A 689 -10.78 36.05 5.96
CA ASN A 689 -11.97 36.84 5.66
C ASN A 689 -12.35 36.87 4.16
N ARG A 690 -11.63 36.12 3.32
CA ARG A 690 -11.83 35.98 1.87
C ARG A 690 -11.73 37.30 1.09
N SER A 691 -11.03 38.30 1.62
CA SER A 691 -10.89 39.62 0.99
C SER A 691 -9.77 39.70 -0.05
N ALA A 692 -8.77 38.82 0.02
CA ALA A 692 -7.60 38.84 -0.86
C ALA A 692 -7.01 37.44 -1.07
N ALA A 693 -6.38 37.23 -2.23
CA ALA A 693 -5.69 35.99 -2.59
C ALA A 693 -4.21 36.04 -2.21
N LEU A 694 -3.64 34.91 -1.80
CA LEU A 694 -2.20 34.80 -1.55
C LEU A 694 -1.40 34.94 -2.86
N PRO A 695 -0.27 35.68 -2.86
CA PRO A 695 0.59 35.74 -4.04
C PRO A 695 1.27 34.38 -4.30
N THR A 696 1.66 34.14 -5.55
CA THR A 696 2.26 32.86 -6.00
C THR A 696 3.52 32.47 -5.19
N SER A 697 4.29 33.46 -4.70
CA SER A 697 5.45 33.24 -3.83
C SER A 697 5.07 32.66 -2.46
N ALA A 698 3.98 33.13 -1.86
CA ALA A 698 3.46 32.61 -0.60
C ALA A 698 2.95 31.18 -0.77
N VAL A 699 2.19 30.91 -1.85
CA VAL A 699 1.72 29.54 -2.17
C VAL A 699 2.90 28.58 -2.37
N SER A 700 3.95 29.00 -3.09
CA SER A 700 5.17 28.20 -3.27
C SER A 700 5.86 27.90 -1.94
N THR A 701 5.81 28.84 -0.99
CA THR A 701 6.36 28.67 0.35
C THR A 701 5.55 27.64 1.15
N ILE A 702 4.21 27.69 1.09
CA ILE A 702 3.32 26.68 1.71
C ILE A 702 3.61 25.28 1.17
N LEU A 703 3.74 25.13 -0.15
CA LEU A 703 4.08 23.84 -0.77
C LEU A 703 5.45 23.31 -0.31
N THR A 704 6.42 24.22 -0.12
CA THR A 704 7.73 23.87 0.42
C THR A 704 7.61 23.39 1.88
N MET A 705 6.79 24.04 2.71
CA MET A 705 6.50 23.57 4.08
C MET A 705 5.91 22.16 4.08
N CYS A 706 4.94 21.89 3.19
CA CYS A 706 4.34 20.57 3.05
C CYS A 706 5.38 19.51 2.63
N ALA A 707 6.26 19.85 1.68
CA ALA A 707 7.31 18.95 1.23
C ALA A 707 8.42 18.71 2.28
N ILE A 708 8.61 19.65 3.23
CA ILE A 708 9.52 19.49 4.38
C ILE A 708 8.88 18.60 5.46
N GLY A 709 7.57 18.74 5.69
CA GLY A 709 6.82 18.01 6.70
C GLY A 709 6.81 16.49 6.50
N THR A 710 6.63 15.76 7.60
CA THR A 710 6.39 14.30 7.60
C THR A 710 5.21 13.96 8.49
N ALA A 711 4.63 12.76 8.35
CA ALA A 711 3.50 12.32 9.17
C ALA A 711 3.73 12.53 10.68
N ASP A 712 4.89 12.09 11.19
CA ASP A 712 5.24 12.21 12.62
C ASP A 712 5.71 13.61 13.05
N ALA A 713 5.99 14.49 12.08
CA ALA A 713 6.53 15.81 12.33
C ALA A 713 6.12 16.77 11.19
N PRO A 714 4.87 17.28 11.24
CA PRO A 714 4.45 18.37 10.38
C PRO A 714 5.38 19.57 10.55
N TYR A 715 5.60 20.36 9.50
CA TYR A 715 6.42 21.55 9.63
C TYR A 715 5.65 22.62 10.44
N ALA A 716 6.25 23.14 11.51
CA ALA A 716 5.59 24.06 12.44
C ALA A 716 5.03 25.33 11.78
N GLY A 717 5.54 25.74 10.62
CA GLY A 717 4.98 26.86 9.85
C GLY A 717 3.55 26.63 9.33
N LEU A 718 3.09 25.38 9.23
CA LEU A 718 1.75 25.05 8.73
C LEU A 718 0.62 25.50 9.68
N ASP A 719 0.88 25.59 10.99
CA ASP A 719 -0.09 26.09 11.97
C ASP A 719 -0.39 27.59 11.71
N VAL A 720 0.64 28.36 11.35
CA VAL A 720 0.50 29.77 10.96
C VAL A 720 -0.29 29.91 9.66
N VAL A 721 -0.08 28.99 8.70
CA VAL A 721 -0.79 28.99 7.42
C VAL A 721 -2.28 28.71 7.61
N THR A 722 -2.61 27.67 8.38
CA THR A 722 -4.00 27.25 8.61
C THR A 722 -4.79 28.26 9.45
N ALA A 723 -4.12 29.05 10.30
CA ALA A 723 -4.73 30.16 11.03
C ALA A 723 -4.97 31.42 10.17
N TYR A 724 -4.11 31.69 9.17
CA TYR A 724 -4.21 32.91 8.36
C TYR A 724 -5.14 32.79 7.14
N CYS A 725 -5.32 31.58 6.61
CA CYS A 725 -6.06 31.36 5.36
C CYS A 725 -7.48 30.84 5.60
N ASP A 726 -8.39 31.13 4.68
CA ASP A 726 -9.73 30.52 4.65
C ASP A 726 -9.62 29.02 4.42
N ARG A 727 -10.19 28.23 5.34
CA ARG A 727 -10.05 26.75 5.37
C ARG A 727 -10.59 26.08 4.12
N SER A 728 -11.70 26.56 3.56
CA SER A 728 -12.29 26.00 2.34
C SER A 728 -11.40 26.25 1.12
N SER A 729 -10.84 27.45 0.97
CA SER A 729 -9.91 27.77 -0.13
C SER A 729 -8.61 26.95 -0.07
N LEU A 730 -8.08 26.70 1.14
CA LEU A 730 -6.95 25.80 1.36
C LEU A 730 -7.29 24.35 0.97
N ALA A 731 -8.44 23.86 1.40
CA ALA A 731 -8.90 22.50 1.11
C ALA A 731 -9.06 22.25 -0.40
N GLU A 732 -9.67 23.19 -1.12
CA GLU A 732 -9.80 23.09 -2.59
C GLU A 732 -8.44 23.12 -3.30
N ALA A 733 -7.52 24.00 -2.87
CA ALA A 733 -6.17 24.03 -3.42
C ALA A 733 -5.38 22.74 -3.12
N ALA A 734 -5.52 22.17 -1.93
CA ALA A 734 -4.89 20.92 -1.54
C ALA A 734 -5.45 19.72 -2.32
N TRP A 735 -6.77 19.69 -2.54
CA TRP A 735 -7.39 18.64 -3.34
C TRP A 735 -6.99 18.74 -4.82
N GLU A 736 -6.97 19.94 -5.40
CA GLU A 736 -6.43 20.17 -6.75
C GLU A 736 -4.99 19.64 -6.87
N LEU A 737 -4.13 19.99 -5.89
CA LEU A 737 -2.75 19.53 -5.85
C LEU A 737 -2.67 18.00 -5.87
N PHE A 738 -3.52 17.33 -5.08
CA PHE A 738 -3.63 15.88 -5.07
C PHE A 738 -4.06 15.30 -6.42
N GLU A 739 -5.06 15.88 -7.08
CA GLU A 739 -5.50 15.43 -8.40
C GLU A 739 -4.43 15.62 -9.48
N ARG A 740 -3.65 16.71 -9.43
CA ARG A 740 -2.50 16.93 -10.33
C ARG A 740 -1.38 15.95 -10.08
N TRP A 741 -1.06 15.71 -8.80
CA TRP A 741 -0.09 14.69 -8.42
C TRP A 741 -0.51 13.31 -8.93
N TRP A 742 -1.79 12.96 -8.76
CA TRP A 742 -2.38 11.73 -9.27
C TRP A 742 -2.32 11.67 -10.81
N GLY A 743 -2.62 12.77 -11.49
CA GLY A 743 -2.53 12.93 -12.94
C GLY A 743 -1.13 12.80 -13.51
N ALA A 744 -0.12 13.28 -12.78
CA ALA A 744 1.30 13.14 -13.11
C ALA A 744 1.85 11.71 -12.89
N GLY A 745 0.98 10.72 -12.68
CA GLY A 745 1.35 9.33 -12.43
C GLY A 745 1.66 9.02 -10.96
N ALA A 746 1.23 9.86 -10.02
CA ALA A 746 1.47 9.71 -8.59
C ALA A 746 2.95 9.46 -8.24
N PRO A 747 3.88 10.34 -8.66
CA PRO A 747 5.32 10.14 -8.45
C PRO A 747 5.64 9.96 -6.96
N SER A 748 6.29 8.84 -6.62
CA SER A 748 6.50 8.41 -5.23
C SER A 748 7.35 9.39 -4.39
N LYS A 749 8.26 10.13 -5.03
CA LYS A 749 9.06 11.19 -4.37
C LYS A 749 8.22 12.35 -3.83
N ASP A 750 7.01 12.52 -4.38
CA ASP A 750 6.08 13.61 -4.05
C ASP A 750 4.87 13.12 -3.24
N ASN A 751 4.98 11.94 -2.61
CA ASN A 751 3.94 11.35 -1.75
C ASN A 751 3.49 12.26 -0.58
N TRP A 752 4.27 13.29 -0.24
CA TRP A 752 3.91 14.30 0.76
C TRP A 752 2.58 15.02 0.44
N VAL A 753 2.15 15.01 -0.83
CA VAL A 753 0.86 15.57 -1.27
C VAL A 753 -0.32 14.90 -0.57
N ILE A 754 -0.25 13.60 -0.25
CA ILE A 754 -1.30 12.92 0.53
C ILE A 754 -1.37 13.49 1.94
N LEU A 755 -0.23 13.75 2.57
CA LEU A 755 -0.17 14.33 3.93
C LEU A 755 -0.66 15.78 3.93
N ALA A 756 -0.40 16.53 2.86
CA ALA A 756 -0.91 17.89 2.68
C ALA A 756 -2.45 17.94 2.72
N LEU A 757 -3.15 16.88 2.28
CA LEU A 757 -4.61 16.78 2.47
C LEU A 757 -5.01 16.75 3.94
N GLY A 758 -4.23 16.08 4.80
CA GLY A 758 -4.48 16.04 6.24
C GLY A 758 -4.22 17.39 6.92
N TRP A 759 -3.13 18.06 6.54
CA TRP A 759 -2.72 19.34 7.15
C TRP A 759 -3.55 20.55 6.69
N LEU A 760 -3.84 20.62 5.38
CA LEU A 760 -4.49 21.79 4.77
C LEU A 760 -5.98 21.57 4.46
N GLY A 761 -6.43 20.32 4.39
CA GLY A 761 -7.82 19.97 4.08
C GLY A 761 -8.79 20.23 5.22
N ASP A 762 -10.06 20.03 4.91
CA ASP A 762 -11.21 20.08 5.81
C ASP A 762 -11.97 18.73 5.84
N ASP A 763 -13.09 18.67 6.54
CA ASP A 763 -13.92 17.46 6.64
C ASP A 763 -14.44 16.97 5.28
N SER A 764 -14.68 17.87 4.33
CA SER A 764 -15.07 17.51 2.96
C SER A 764 -13.93 16.80 2.22
N THR A 765 -12.69 17.23 2.48
CA THR A 765 -11.47 16.59 1.98
C THR A 765 -11.33 15.18 2.52
N MET A 766 -11.56 14.98 3.83
CA MET A 766 -11.51 13.67 4.48
C MET A 766 -12.59 12.72 3.95
N ALA A 767 -13.79 13.24 3.69
CA ALA A 767 -14.87 12.49 3.05
C ALA A 767 -14.50 11.93 1.67
N ARG A 768 -13.72 12.70 0.90
CA ARG A 768 -13.25 12.29 -0.44
C ARG A 768 -12.04 11.37 -0.35
N LEU A 769 -11.16 11.56 0.64
CA LEU A 769 -9.95 10.76 0.84
C LEU A 769 -10.25 9.35 1.36
N ALA A 770 -11.11 9.19 2.36
CA ALA A 770 -11.33 7.90 3.03
C ALA A 770 -11.75 6.75 2.08
N PRO A 771 -12.64 6.95 1.08
CA PRO A 771 -12.92 5.93 0.07
C PRO A 771 -11.70 5.53 -0.79
N LEU A 772 -10.79 6.47 -1.07
CA LEU A 772 -9.55 6.17 -1.81
C LEU A 772 -8.61 5.31 -0.97
N VAL A 773 -8.45 5.64 0.32
CA VAL A 773 -7.61 4.89 1.27
C VAL A 773 -8.04 3.44 1.37
N ARG A 774 -9.34 3.16 1.48
CA ARG A 774 -9.90 1.79 1.54
C ARG A 774 -9.68 0.99 0.26
N ARG A 775 -9.43 1.67 -0.85
CA ARG A 775 -9.43 1.12 -2.21
C ARG A 775 -8.02 0.86 -2.75
N TRP A 776 -7.06 1.72 -2.43
CA TRP A 776 -5.67 1.62 -2.90
C TRP A 776 -4.93 0.29 -2.64
N PRO A 777 -5.15 -0.46 -1.53
CA PRO A 777 -4.47 -1.73 -1.34
C PRO A 777 -4.77 -2.76 -2.45
N GLY A 778 -5.96 -2.70 -3.07
CA GLY A 778 -6.32 -3.54 -4.20
C GLY A 778 -5.73 -3.10 -5.55
N GLU A 779 -5.06 -1.94 -5.60
CA GLU A 779 -4.49 -1.32 -6.81
C GLU A 779 -2.97 -1.19 -6.70
N ASN A 780 -2.31 -2.15 -6.03
CA ASN A 780 -0.87 -2.10 -5.70
C ASN A 780 -0.42 -0.80 -4.99
N GLY A 781 -1.35 -0.12 -4.29
CA GLY A 781 -1.17 1.18 -3.67
C GLY A 781 -0.99 1.16 -2.16
N ALA A 782 -0.51 0.08 -1.57
CA ALA A 782 -0.45 -0.10 -0.11
C ALA A 782 0.29 1.04 0.62
N ALA A 783 1.40 1.54 0.06
CA ALA A 783 2.15 2.68 0.64
C ALA A 783 1.33 3.99 0.66
N ARG A 784 0.56 4.25 -0.40
CA ARG A 784 -0.36 5.41 -0.47
C ARG A 784 -1.48 5.27 0.56
N ALA A 785 -1.98 4.06 0.75
CA ALA A 785 -3.00 3.76 1.76
C ALA A 785 -2.50 4.04 3.19
N GLN A 786 -1.27 3.66 3.52
CA GLN A 786 -0.67 4.01 4.82
C GLN A 786 -0.53 5.52 5.00
N LEU A 787 -0.04 6.25 3.98
CA LEU A 787 0.01 7.72 4.03
C LEU A 787 -1.37 8.37 4.14
N GLY A 788 -2.40 7.75 3.57
CA GLY A 788 -3.78 8.19 3.72
C GLY A 788 -4.30 8.02 5.15
N LEU A 789 -3.91 6.95 5.85
CA LEU A 789 -4.17 6.81 7.28
C LEU A 789 -3.44 7.88 8.10
N ASP A 790 -2.18 8.16 7.73
CA ASP A 790 -1.39 9.22 8.37
C ASP A 790 -2.04 10.60 8.16
N ALA A 791 -2.58 10.87 6.97
CA ALA A 791 -3.32 12.11 6.68
C ALA A 791 -4.62 12.22 7.49
N LEU A 792 -5.39 11.13 7.62
CA LEU A 792 -6.58 11.09 8.48
C LEU A 792 -6.22 11.34 9.95
N ALA A 793 -5.16 10.69 10.44
CA ALA A 793 -4.68 10.88 11.82
C ALA A 793 -4.17 12.30 12.07
N ALA A 794 -3.41 12.87 11.13
CA ALA A 794 -2.86 14.22 11.23
C ALA A 794 -3.92 15.33 11.16
N HIS A 795 -5.06 15.08 10.49
CA HIS A 795 -6.15 16.05 10.42
C HIS A 795 -6.86 16.24 11.77
N GLY A 796 -7.07 15.14 12.51
CA GLY A 796 -7.56 15.17 13.90
C GLY A 796 -9.03 15.53 14.11
N SER A 797 -9.82 15.78 13.05
CA SER A 797 -11.26 16.04 13.20
C SER A 797 -12.05 14.79 13.60
N ALA A 798 -13.20 14.95 14.25
CA ALA A 798 -14.09 13.84 14.64
C ALA A 798 -14.45 12.95 13.42
N ARG A 799 -14.65 13.55 12.24
CA ARG A 799 -14.90 12.83 11.00
C ARG A 799 -13.70 11.99 10.57
N ALA A 800 -12.50 12.55 10.54
CA ALA A 800 -11.28 11.82 10.16
C ALA A 800 -11.00 10.65 11.10
N LEU A 801 -11.20 10.86 12.40
CA LEU A 801 -11.02 9.82 13.42
C LEU A 801 -12.10 8.74 13.33
N THR A 802 -13.36 9.10 13.04
CA THR A 802 -14.43 8.13 12.77
C THR A 802 -14.09 7.25 11.56
N GLU A 803 -13.55 7.86 10.50
CA GLU A 803 -13.13 7.10 9.31
C GLU A 803 -11.95 6.17 9.61
N LEU A 804 -10.99 6.65 10.40
CA LEU A 804 -9.83 5.86 10.84
C LEU A 804 -10.27 4.65 11.70
N ASP A 805 -11.15 4.87 12.69
CA ASP A 805 -11.70 3.80 13.51
C ASP A 805 -12.55 2.82 12.68
N HIS A 806 -13.35 3.31 11.74
CA HIS A 806 -14.10 2.45 10.82
C HIS A 806 -13.18 1.52 10.02
N ILE A 807 -12.09 2.05 9.46
CA ILE A 807 -11.09 1.25 8.72
C ILE A 807 -10.45 0.22 9.64
N SER A 808 -10.09 0.61 10.87
CA SER A 808 -9.46 -0.28 11.85
C SER A 808 -10.35 -1.48 12.25
N ARG A 809 -11.68 -1.36 12.12
CA ARG A 809 -12.65 -2.40 12.47
C ARG A 809 -13.07 -3.26 11.28
N LYS A 810 -13.41 -2.63 10.16
CA LYS A 810 -14.16 -3.26 9.05
C LYS A 810 -13.33 -3.53 7.78
N MET A 811 -12.08 -3.07 7.71
CA MET A 811 -11.27 -3.23 6.51
C MET A 811 -10.87 -4.69 6.27
N LYS A 812 -11.12 -5.19 5.06
CA LYS A 812 -10.75 -6.56 4.63
C LYS A 812 -9.23 -6.76 4.45
N PHE A 813 -8.50 -5.70 4.11
CA PHE A 813 -7.05 -5.77 3.91
C PHE A 813 -6.34 -5.67 5.27
N LYS A 814 -5.73 -6.78 5.72
CA LYS A 814 -5.12 -6.90 7.06
C LYS A 814 -4.05 -5.84 7.34
N SER A 815 -3.19 -5.52 6.38
CA SER A 815 -2.14 -4.49 6.55
C SER A 815 -2.72 -3.09 6.79
N LEU A 816 -3.78 -2.73 6.06
CA LEU A 816 -4.44 -1.42 6.24
C LEU A 816 -5.28 -1.40 7.52
N LYS A 817 -5.99 -2.49 7.84
CA LYS A 817 -6.74 -2.64 9.10
C LYS A 817 -5.81 -2.45 10.31
N ASN A 818 -4.67 -3.15 10.31
CA ASN A 818 -3.69 -3.08 11.39
C ASN A 818 -3.01 -1.70 11.44
N GLY A 819 -2.68 -1.11 10.29
CA GLY A 819 -2.16 0.26 10.22
C GLY A 819 -3.14 1.26 10.84
N ALA A 820 -4.42 1.18 10.52
CA ALA A 820 -5.44 2.06 11.07
C ALA A 820 -5.61 1.85 12.58
N ALA A 821 -5.68 0.58 13.03
CA ALA A 821 -5.75 0.24 14.45
C ALA A 821 -4.56 0.78 15.23
N GLN A 822 -3.36 0.73 14.63
CA GLN A 822 -2.17 1.33 15.20
C GLN A 822 -2.38 2.84 15.41
N ARG A 823 -2.71 3.62 14.37
CA ARG A 823 -2.89 5.09 14.50
C ARG A 823 -3.96 5.47 15.53
N VAL A 824 -5.07 4.72 15.59
CA VAL A 824 -6.11 4.91 16.62
C VAL A 824 -5.53 4.71 18.02
N ALA A 825 -4.75 3.63 18.23
CA ALA A 825 -4.10 3.38 19.51
C ALA A 825 -3.09 4.48 19.86
N GLU A 826 -2.26 4.94 18.91
CA GLU A 826 -1.26 5.99 19.21
C GLU A 826 -1.92 7.32 19.58
N LEU A 827 -3.04 7.65 18.93
CA LEU A 827 -3.80 8.85 19.28
C LEU A 827 -4.47 8.69 20.65
N ALA A 828 -5.06 7.53 20.93
CA ALA A 828 -5.67 7.24 22.23
C ALA A 828 -4.62 7.36 23.36
N ASP A 829 -3.46 6.71 23.18
CA ASP A 829 -2.31 6.80 24.10
C ASP A 829 -1.87 8.25 24.32
N SER A 830 -1.75 9.05 23.24
CA SER A 830 -1.33 10.46 23.34
C SER A 830 -2.30 11.34 24.15
N LEU A 831 -3.56 10.93 24.23
CA LEU A 831 -4.62 11.61 24.98
C LEU A 831 -4.85 10.98 26.36
N GLY A 832 -4.12 9.92 26.72
CA GLY A 832 -4.35 9.16 27.95
C GLY A 832 -5.72 8.45 27.97
N LEU A 833 -6.23 8.09 26.79
CA LEU A 833 -7.52 7.43 26.61
C LEU A 833 -7.32 6.00 26.13
N ASP A 834 -8.24 5.11 26.48
CA ASP A 834 -8.38 3.84 25.77
C ASP A 834 -9.09 4.04 24.42
N ARG A 835 -9.04 3.01 23.57
CA ARG A 835 -9.64 3.05 22.23
C ARG A 835 -11.15 3.31 22.24
N GLU A 836 -11.87 2.76 23.21
CA GLU A 836 -13.32 2.90 23.31
C GLU A 836 -13.71 4.26 23.92
N GLN A 837 -12.91 4.82 24.83
CA GLN A 837 -13.03 6.20 25.33
C GLN A 837 -12.80 7.21 24.22
N LEU A 838 -11.82 6.96 23.33
CA LEU A 838 -11.65 7.75 22.12
C LEU A 838 -12.88 7.61 21.21
N ALA A 839 -13.41 6.39 21.03
CA ALA A 839 -14.59 6.14 20.21
C ALA A 839 -15.86 6.87 20.70
N ASP A 840 -15.98 7.14 22.00
CA ASP A 840 -17.07 7.94 22.58
C ASP A 840 -16.95 9.43 22.25
N ARG A 841 -15.71 9.95 22.18
CA ARG A 841 -15.41 11.38 21.92
C ARG A 841 -15.46 11.78 20.45
N ILE A 842 -15.25 10.83 19.54
CA ILE A 842 -15.19 11.10 18.09
C ILE A 842 -16.54 10.92 17.39
N VAL A 843 -17.62 10.62 18.13
CA VAL A 843 -18.97 10.52 17.54
C VAL A 843 -19.33 11.89 16.96
N PRO A 844 -19.67 11.99 15.66
CA PRO A 844 -19.91 13.28 15.03
C PRO A 844 -21.26 13.85 15.48
N ASP A 845 -21.29 15.17 15.71
CA ASP A 845 -22.52 15.94 15.97
C ASP A 845 -23.34 16.20 14.70
N LEU A 846 -22.74 16.02 13.52
CA LEU A 846 -23.34 16.27 12.19
C LEU A 846 -23.79 17.72 11.99
N ASP A 847 -23.04 18.68 12.52
CA ASP A 847 -23.35 20.12 12.53
C ASP A 847 -24.66 20.46 13.26
N LEU A 848 -25.13 19.56 14.14
CA LEU A 848 -26.26 19.85 15.01
C LEU A 848 -25.84 20.81 16.12
N THR A 849 -26.77 21.67 16.51
CA THR A 849 -26.63 22.46 17.74
C THR A 849 -26.67 21.53 18.98
N PRO A 850 -26.23 21.99 20.15
CA PRO A 850 -26.25 21.19 21.38
C PRO A 850 -27.64 20.65 21.77
N ASP A 851 -28.73 21.31 21.37
CA ASP A 851 -30.11 20.85 21.53
C ASP A 851 -30.56 19.82 20.48
N GLY A 852 -29.65 19.36 19.61
CA GLY A 852 -29.92 18.34 18.60
C GLY A 852 -30.70 18.84 17.39
N THR A 853 -30.61 20.14 17.08
CA THR A 853 -31.36 20.75 15.96
C THR A 853 -30.43 21.31 14.87
N MET A 854 -30.99 21.58 13.69
CA MET A 854 -30.28 22.24 12.58
C MET A 854 -31.24 23.13 11.80
N ASN A 855 -30.80 24.32 11.42
CA ASN A 855 -31.62 25.28 10.70
C ASN A 855 -31.26 25.36 9.21
N PHE A 856 -32.28 25.35 8.36
CA PHE A 856 -32.17 25.55 6.91
C PHE A 856 -32.87 26.84 6.48
N ASP A 857 -32.11 27.71 5.83
CA ASP A 857 -32.57 29.00 5.34
C ASP A 857 -33.03 28.92 3.88
N TYR A 858 -34.23 29.41 3.58
CA TYR A 858 -34.78 29.60 2.22
C TYR A 858 -34.87 31.10 1.85
N GLY A 859 -34.26 31.98 2.65
CA GLY A 859 -34.30 33.43 2.55
C GLY A 859 -35.47 34.03 3.34
N THR A 860 -36.70 33.79 2.88
CA THR A 860 -37.91 34.33 3.55
C THR A 860 -38.50 33.41 4.62
N ARG A 861 -38.05 32.16 4.68
CA ARG A 861 -38.53 31.12 5.59
C ARG A 861 -37.36 30.30 6.13
N MET A 862 -37.48 29.90 7.40
CA MET A 862 -36.54 29.03 8.08
C MET A 862 -37.23 27.71 8.43
N PHE A 863 -36.47 26.63 8.36
CA PHE A 863 -36.92 25.29 8.73
C PHE A 863 -35.96 24.69 9.74
N THR A 864 -36.49 24.08 10.80
CA THR A 864 -35.69 23.46 11.86
C THR A 864 -35.81 21.95 11.77
N VAL A 865 -34.69 21.25 11.66
CA VAL A 865 -34.61 19.80 11.77
C VAL A 865 -34.56 19.41 13.24
N GLY A 866 -35.32 18.38 13.62
CA GLY A 866 -35.18 17.67 14.89
C GLY A 866 -35.24 16.16 14.67
N PHE A 867 -35.10 15.37 15.74
CA PHE A 867 -35.07 13.90 15.68
C PHE A 867 -36.13 13.27 16.57
N THR A 868 -36.72 12.18 16.08
CA THR A 868 -37.52 11.30 16.96
C THR A 868 -36.60 10.53 17.90
N GLU A 869 -37.15 9.88 18.91
CA GLU A 869 -36.40 8.96 19.78
C GLU A 869 -35.78 7.78 18.99
N ALA A 870 -36.38 7.42 17.86
CA ALA A 870 -35.81 6.46 16.92
C ALA A 870 -34.60 7.00 16.12
N LEU A 871 -34.12 8.20 16.45
CA LEU A 871 -33.09 8.97 15.74
C LEU A 871 -33.43 9.19 14.25
N VAL A 872 -34.72 9.41 13.96
CA VAL A 872 -35.20 9.70 12.59
C VAL A 872 -35.42 11.21 12.44
N PRO A 873 -34.74 11.87 11.48
CA PRO A 873 -34.86 13.30 11.29
C PRO A 873 -36.24 13.69 10.71
N TYR A 874 -36.82 14.74 11.27
CA TYR A 874 -38.02 15.42 10.79
C TYR A 874 -37.78 16.92 10.66
N VAL A 875 -38.64 17.64 9.95
CA VAL A 875 -38.54 19.08 9.72
C VAL A 875 -39.75 19.78 10.36
N LEU A 876 -39.50 20.91 11.03
CA LEU A 876 -40.51 21.85 11.52
C LEU A 876 -40.46 23.11 10.64
N ASP A 877 -41.62 23.61 10.24
CA ASP A 877 -41.73 24.95 9.64
C ASP A 877 -41.82 26.05 10.71
N GLY A 878 -41.79 27.32 10.29
CA GLY A 878 -41.92 28.47 11.20
C GLY A 878 -43.25 28.54 11.97
N GLY A 879 -44.23 27.67 11.67
CA GLY A 879 -45.47 27.49 12.42
C GLY A 879 -45.47 26.26 13.32
N GLY A 880 -44.36 25.52 13.42
CA GLY A 880 -44.22 24.30 14.23
C GLY A 880 -44.81 23.03 13.59
N LYS A 881 -45.20 23.06 12.31
CA LYS A 881 -45.75 21.87 11.63
C LYS A 881 -44.64 20.89 11.27
N LYS A 882 -44.79 19.63 11.71
CA LYS A 882 -43.85 18.53 11.48
C LYS A 882 -44.06 17.84 10.13
N THR A 883 -43.00 17.71 9.33
CA THR A 883 -42.96 16.97 8.06
C THR A 883 -41.73 16.05 7.97
N SER A 884 -41.79 15.03 7.10
CA SER A 884 -40.68 14.07 6.91
C SER A 884 -39.58 14.57 5.97
N GLY A 885 -39.74 15.76 5.39
CA GLY A 885 -38.74 16.38 4.53
C GLY A 885 -38.97 17.86 4.28
N LEU A 886 -37.94 18.49 3.73
CA LEU A 886 -37.96 19.91 3.38
C LEU A 886 -39.07 20.21 2.35
N PRO A 887 -39.85 21.29 2.55
CA PRO A 887 -40.86 21.73 1.58
C PRO A 887 -40.25 22.13 0.23
N LYS A 888 -41.06 22.08 -0.82
CA LYS A 888 -40.66 22.61 -2.14
C LYS A 888 -40.46 24.13 -2.06
N PRO A 889 -39.40 24.67 -2.71
CA PRO A 889 -39.24 26.11 -2.84
C PRO A 889 -40.42 26.72 -3.61
N THR A 890 -40.80 27.93 -3.22
CA THR A 890 -41.84 28.78 -3.80
C THR A 890 -41.20 29.95 -4.56
N ARG A 891 -42.00 30.77 -5.25
CA ARG A 891 -41.49 31.95 -5.99
C ARG A 891 -40.78 33.00 -5.13
N ASN A 892 -41.01 33.00 -3.81
CA ASN A 892 -40.44 33.98 -2.88
C ASN A 892 -39.23 33.42 -2.09
N ASP A 893 -38.85 32.17 -2.34
CA ASP A 893 -37.67 31.57 -1.71
C ASP A 893 -36.44 31.75 -2.62
N ASP A 894 -35.27 31.77 -2.01
CA ASP A 894 -34.00 31.72 -2.73
C ASP A 894 -33.75 30.30 -3.25
N VAL A 895 -33.63 30.17 -4.58
CA VAL A 895 -33.48 28.87 -5.26
C VAL A 895 -32.15 28.21 -4.90
N VAL A 896 -31.08 28.98 -4.75
CA VAL A 896 -29.73 28.47 -4.47
C VAL A 896 -29.67 27.95 -3.03
N LEU A 897 -30.20 28.71 -2.07
CA LEU A 897 -30.26 28.28 -0.68
C LEU A 897 -31.14 27.04 -0.50
N ALA A 898 -32.28 26.97 -1.19
CA ALA A 898 -33.16 25.82 -1.11
C ALA A 898 -32.56 24.54 -1.71
N GLU A 899 -31.82 24.63 -2.82
CA GLU A 899 -31.10 23.48 -3.39
C GLU A 899 -29.97 23.01 -2.47
N SER A 900 -29.21 23.95 -1.89
CA SER A 900 -28.16 23.66 -0.90
C SER A 900 -28.73 22.95 0.33
N ALA A 901 -29.82 23.48 0.90
CA ALA A 901 -30.52 22.89 2.04
C ALA A 901 -31.03 21.47 1.74
N LYS A 902 -31.61 21.25 0.56
CA LYS A 902 -32.07 19.93 0.13
C LYS A 902 -30.92 18.92 0.03
N LYS A 903 -29.77 19.34 -0.50
CA LYS A 903 -28.57 18.51 -0.59
C LYS A 903 -28.08 18.13 0.82
N ARG A 904 -27.87 19.12 1.70
CA ARG A 904 -27.39 18.89 3.07
C ARG A 904 -28.35 18.03 3.89
N PHE A 905 -29.66 18.23 3.80
CA PHE A 905 -30.65 17.40 4.51
C PHE A 905 -30.63 15.94 4.04
N THR A 906 -30.38 15.71 2.75
CA THR A 906 -30.24 14.35 2.20
C THR A 906 -28.97 13.67 2.73
N GLU A 907 -27.88 14.42 2.84
CA GLU A 907 -26.62 13.95 3.45
C GLU A 907 -26.79 13.67 4.95
N LEU A 908 -27.44 14.58 5.69
CA LEU A 908 -27.75 14.42 7.12
C LEU A 908 -28.54 13.14 7.40
N LYS A 909 -29.56 12.84 6.59
CA LYS A 909 -30.34 11.59 6.70
C LYS A 909 -29.46 10.34 6.56
N ARG A 910 -28.55 10.35 5.59
CA ARG A 910 -27.64 9.23 5.33
C ARG A 910 -26.63 9.08 6.47
N GLU A 911 -26.04 10.19 6.91
CA GLU A 911 -25.04 10.24 7.98
C GLU A 911 -25.64 9.82 9.33
N THR A 912 -26.79 10.36 9.71
CA THR A 912 -27.51 10.00 10.95
C THR A 912 -27.80 8.50 11.00
N LYS A 913 -28.29 7.92 9.90
CA LYS A 913 -28.58 6.48 9.83
C LYS A 913 -27.32 5.63 10.04
N ALA A 914 -26.18 6.05 9.47
CA ALA A 914 -24.91 5.36 9.62
C ALA A 914 -24.39 5.45 11.06
N VAL A 915 -24.45 6.64 11.68
CA VAL A 915 -24.07 6.86 13.08
C VAL A 915 -24.96 6.01 13.99
N ALA A 916 -26.29 6.08 13.86
CA ALA A 916 -27.23 5.30 14.67
C ALA A 916 -26.90 3.80 14.66
N ALA A 917 -26.72 3.22 13.46
CA ALA A 917 -26.47 1.80 13.30
C ALA A 917 -25.14 1.35 13.96
N GLU A 918 -24.12 2.22 13.98
CA GLU A 918 -22.85 1.92 14.64
C GLU A 918 -22.97 2.06 16.16
N GLN A 919 -23.60 3.12 16.65
CA GLN A 919 -23.75 3.41 18.07
C GLN A 919 -24.62 2.38 18.78
N ILE A 920 -25.70 1.90 18.13
CA ILE A 920 -26.54 0.80 18.64
C ILE A 920 -25.71 -0.47 18.83
N LYS A 921 -24.84 -0.82 17.88
CA LYS A 921 -23.95 -1.99 18.00
C LYS A 921 -22.94 -1.81 19.13
N ARG A 922 -22.38 -0.60 19.28
CA ARG A 922 -21.40 -0.30 20.33
C ARG A 922 -22.04 -0.37 21.71
N LEU A 923 -23.21 0.24 21.92
CA LEU A 923 -23.95 0.18 23.17
C LEU A 923 -24.35 -1.26 23.54
N ASN A 924 -24.86 -2.05 22.59
CA ASN A 924 -25.16 -3.47 22.82
C ASN A 924 -23.90 -4.24 23.26
N ARG A 925 -22.76 -3.99 22.62
CA ARG A 925 -21.48 -4.61 23.01
C ARG A 925 -21.04 -4.15 24.41
N SER A 926 -21.14 -2.86 24.72
CA SER A 926 -20.81 -2.32 26.05
C SER A 926 -21.64 -2.95 27.16
N MET A 927 -22.92 -3.27 26.91
CA MET A 927 -23.74 -4.03 27.84
C MET A 927 -23.20 -5.44 28.08
N VAL A 928 -22.85 -6.15 27.01
CA VAL A 928 -22.35 -7.55 27.04
C VAL A 928 -20.99 -7.66 27.71
N THR A 929 -20.06 -6.75 27.39
CA THR A 929 -18.70 -6.76 27.93
C THR A 929 -18.57 -6.03 29.27
N GLY A 930 -19.69 -5.63 29.88
CA GLY A 930 -19.66 -4.94 31.17
C GLY A 930 -18.98 -3.57 31.16
N ARG A 931 -18.84 -2.90 30.01
CA ARG A 931 -18.17 -1.59 29.94
C ARG A 931 -18.93 -0.53 30.73
N ARG A 932 -18.19 0.32 31.45
CA ARG A 932 -18.75 1.40 32.27
C ARG A 932 -18.06 2.74 32.00
N TRP A 933 -18.77 3.84 32.24
CA TRP A 933 -18.32 5.21 32.13
C TRP A 933 -18.15 5.84 33.51
N THR A 934 -17.24 6.80 33.64
CA THR A 934 -17.32 7.75 34.76
C THR A 934 -18.59 8.61 34.63
N ARG A 935 -19.01 9.25 35.73
CA ARG A 935 -20.14 10.19 35.69
C ARG A 935 -19.92 11.31 34.66
N THR A 936 -18.75 11.93 34.67
CA THR A 936 -18.40 13.00 33.73
C THR A 936 -18.45 12.53 32.28
N GLU A 937 -17.92 11.35 31.98
CA GLU A 937 -17.98 10.81 30.60
C GLU A 937 -19.40 10.51 30.14
N PHE A 938 -20.26 10.01 31.03
CA PHE A 938 -21.66 9.76 30.71
C PHE A 938 -22.41 11.08 30.44
N ASP A 939 -22.20 12.09 31.28
CA ASP A 939 -22.82 13.39 31.11
C ASP A 939 -22.35 14.07 29.81
N ASP A 940 -21.04 14.09 29.53
CA ASP A 940 -20.47 14.78 28.37
C ASP A 940 -20.75 14.05 27.04
N PHE A 941 -20.56 12.73 27.00
CA PHE A 941 -20.54 11.97 25.74
C PHE A 941 -21.81 11.15 25.49
N VAL A 942 -22.69 11.00 26.48
CA VAL A 942 -23.97 10.30 26.30
C VAL A 942 -25.14 11.26 26.43
N LEU A 943 -25.28 11.97 27.56
CA LEU A 943 -26.41 12.87 27.79
C LEU A 943 -26.27 14.21 27.06
N GLY A 944 -25.08 14.79 27.05
CA GLY A 944 -24.77 16.07 26.41
C GLY A 944 -24.57 15.99 24.90
N HIS A 945 -24.48 14.78 24.34
CA HIS A 945 -24.26 14.60 22.91
C HIS A 945 -25.59 14.70 22.12
N PRO A 946 -25.67 15.53 21.05
CA PRO A 946 -26.92 15.84 20.35
C PRO A 946 -27.64 14.64 19.75
N LEU A 947 -26.90 13.60 19.33
CA LEU A 947 -27.46 12.34 18.83
C LEU A 947 -27.61 11.22 19.88
N LEU A 948 -26.65 11.03 20.77
CA LEU A 948 -26.62 9.85 21.66
C LEU A 948 -27.67 9.90 22.76
N ILE A 949 -28.10 11.10 23.17
CA ILE A 949 -29.19 11.28 24.14
C ILE A 949 -30.47 10.54 23.72
N HIS A 950 -30.80 10.54 22.43
CA HIS A 950 -31.97 9.84 21.90
C HIS A 950 -31.88 8.31 22.02
N LEU A 951 -30.66 7.75 21.94
CA LEU A 951 -30.45 6.32 22.18
C LEU A 951 -30.44 6.01 23.68
N ALA A 952 -29.86 6.89 24.49
CA ALA A 952 -29.78 6.73 25.94
C ALA A 952 -31.16 6.65 26.60
N ARG A 953 -32.11 7.49 26.17
CA ARG A 953 -33.52 7.49 26.62
C ARG A 953 -34.26 6.18 26.35
N ARG A 954 -33.79 5.40 25.38
CA ARG A 954 -34.40 4.13 24.98
C ARG A 954 -33.75 2.90 25.61
N LEU A 955 -32.87 3.12 26.58
CA LEU A 955 -32.10 2.09 27.25
C LEU A 955 -32.17 2.27 28.76
N LEU A 956 -32.05 1.15 29.48
CA LEU A 956 -31.99 1.13 30.93
C LEU A 956 -30.52 1.17 31.41
N TRP A 957 -30.26 2.02 32.39
CA TRP A 957 -28.92 2.29 32.91
C TRP A 957 -28.86 2.01 34.40
N ALA A 958 -27.66 1.81 34.91
CA ALA A 958 -27.41 1.74 36.35
C ALA A 958 -26.07 2.36 36.71
N SER A 959 -25.99 2.86 37.94
CA SER A 959 -24.71 3.03 38.62
C SER A 959 -24.27 1.70 39.23
N PHE A 960 -22.98 1.40 39.14
CA PHE A 960 -22.38 0.16 39.62
C PHE A 960 -21.32 0.48 40.67
N ASP A 961 -21.23 -0.38 41.68
CA ASP A 961 -20.14 -0.36 42.67
C ASP A 961 -18.87 -1.07 42.15
N ASP A 962 -17.81 -1.07 42.96
CA ASP A 962 -16.52 -1.69 42.64
C ASP A 962 -16.59 -3.22 42.49
N SER A 963 -17.67 -3.86 42.97
CA SER A 963 -17.93 -5.29 42.81
C SER A 963 -18.74 -5.62 41.55
N GLY A 964 -19.08 -4.61 40.74
CA GLY A 964 -19.86 -4.78 39.51
C GLY A 964 -21.35 -5.01 39.75
N LEU A 965 -21.88 -4.70 40.94
CA LEU A 965 -23.30 -4.81 41.24
C LEU A 965 -24.02 -3.47 41.01
N PRO A 966 -25.25 -3.48 40.45
CA PRO A 966 -26.02 -2.26 40.27
C PRO A 966 -26.48 -1.71 41.63
N THR A 967 -26.24 -0.43 41.89
CA THR A 967 -26.65 0.27 43.11
C THR A 967 -27.91 1.08 42.90
N VAL A 968 -27.98 1.89 41.83
CA VAL A 968 -29.18 2.63 41.40
C VAL A 968 -29.44 2.36 39.93
N VAL A 969 -30.64 1.86 39.62
CA VAL A 969 -31.13 1.57 38.27
C VAL A 969 -32.08 2.67 37.83
N PHE A 970 -31.92 3.19 36.61
CA PHE A 970 -32.66 4.36 36.13
C PHE A 970 -32.85 4.38 34.61
N ARG A 971 -33.89 5.12 34.18
CA ARG A 971 -34.09 5.56 32.78
C ARG A 971 -33.73 7.04 32.63
N VAL A 972 -33.49 7.48 31.39
CA VAL A 972 -33.36 8.91 31.06
C VAL A 972 -34.69 9.41 30.52
N ALA A 973 -35.26 10.45 31.15
CA ALA A 973 -36.53 11.06 30.76
C ALA A 973 -36.38 12.05 29.59
N GLU A 974 -37.51 12.55 29.08
CA GLU A 974 -37.60 13.43 27.90
C GLU A 974 -36.95 14.80 28.12
N ASP A 975 -36.89 15.26 29.37
CA ASP A 975 -36.19 16.47 29.82
C ASP A 975 -34.72 16.21 30.20
N SER A 976 -34.23 14.99 29.94
CA SER A 976 -32.89 14.49 30.30
C SER A 976 -32.64 14.33 31.80
N THR A 977 -33.68 14.38 32.65
CA THR A 977 -33.56 13.95 34.05
C THR A 977 -33.49 12.43 34.17
N LEU A 978 -33.01 11.93 35.31
CA LEU A 978 -32.89 10.50 35.58
C LEU A 978 -34.06 10.06 36.47
N ALA A 979 -34.75 8.99 36.10
CA ALA A 979 -35.92 8.49 36.82
C ALA A 979 -35.77 7.02 37.22
N ASP A 980 -36.22 6.66 38.42
CA ASP A 980 -36.28 5.28 38.90
C ASP A 980 -37.53 4.52 38.40
N ILE A 981 -37.77 3.35 38.98
CA ILE A 981 -38.86 2.45 38.59
C ILE A 981 -40.25 3.00 38.94
N ASP A 982 -40.33 3.91 39.92
CA ASP A 982 -41.55 4.58 40.38
C ASP A 982 -41.69 5.98 39.74
N ASP A 983 -40.89 6.23 38.69
CA ASP A 983 -40.82 7.47 37.93
C ASP A 983 -40.44 8.71 38.75
N GLN A 984 -39.72 8.49 39.86
CA GLN A 984 -39.20 9.58 40.69
C GLN A 984 -37.82 10.00 40.22
N THR A 985 -37.54 11.30 40.23
CA THR A 985 -36.21 11.82 39.89
C THR A 985 -35.18 11.33 40.90
N VAL A 986 -34.07 10.79 40.40
CA VAL A 986 -32.99 10.25 41.23
C VAL A 986 -31.66 10.95 41.02
N GLU A 987 -30.91 11.11 42.12
CA GLU A 987 -29.49 11.46 42.08
C GLU A 987 -28.64 10.19 42.15
N LEU A 988 -27.60 10.12 41.31
CA LEU A 988 -26.71 8.97 41.28
C LEU A 988 -25.61 9.08 42.35
N PRO A 989 -25.29 8.00 43.08
CA PRO A 989 -24.13 7.95 43.96
C PRO A 989 -22.82 8.06 43.16
N GLU A 990 -21.70 8.31 43.86
CA GLU A 990 -20.38 8.15 43.23
C GLU A 990 -20.18 6.70 42.80
N GLY A 991 -19.80 6.51 41.53
CA GLY A 991 -19.67 5.18 40.93
C GLY A 991 -19.54 5.25 39.42
N ARG A 992 -19.49 4.07 38.79
CA ARG A 992 -19.39 3.94 37.33
C ARG A 992 -20.78 3.68 36.75
N ILE A 993 -21.12 4.31 35.63
CA ILE A 993 -22.42 4.18 34.97
C ILE A 993 -22.32 3.16 33.84
N GLY A 994 -23.31 2.30 33.67
CA GLY A 994 -23.33 1.30 32.60
C GLY A 994 -24.73 0.92 32.15
N LEU A 995 -24.79 0.19 31.04
CA LEU A 995 -26.03 -0.42 30.57
C LEU A 995 -26.36 -1.65 31.41
N VAL A 996 -27.63 -1.76 31.78
CA VAL A 996 -28.14 -2.89 32.55
C VAL A 996 -28.33 -4.09 31.64
N HIS A 997 -27.76 -5.22 32.03
CA HIS A 997 -28.14 -6.53 31.50
C HIS A 997 -29.22 -7.14 32.42
N PRO A 998 -30.21 -7.90 31.92
CA PRO A 998 -31.24 -8.50 32.78
C PRO A 998 -30.69 -9.38 33.91
N ALA A 999 -29.52 -10.00 33.71
CA ALA A 999 -28.80 -10.76 34.75
C ALA A 999 -28.38 -9.92 35.97
N HIS A 1000 -28.28 -8.59 35.83
CA HIS A 1000 -27.99 -7.68 36.94
C HIS A 1000 -29.21 -7.40 37.81
N ILE A 1001 -30.44 -7.51 37.26
CA ILE A 1001 -31.69 -7.10 37.91
C ILE A 1001 -32.80 -8.17 37.81
N PRO A 1002 -32.52 -9.44 38.19
CA PRO A 1002 -33.43 -10.55 37.93
C PRO A 1002 -34.83 -10.33 38.54
N ASP A 1003 -34.92 -9.66 39.69
CA ASP A 1003 -36.18 -9.46 40.41
C ASP A 1003 -37.03 -8.29 39.87
N THR A 1004 -36.43 -7.33 39.16
CA THR A 1004 -37.10 -6.10 38.73
C THR A 1004 -37.21 -5.94 37.21
N VAL A 1005 -36.71 -6.90 36.41
CA VAL A 1005 -36.76 -6.85 34.94
C VAL A 1005 -38.20 -6.70 34.40
N GLY A 1006 -39.18 -7.38 35.02
CA GLY A 1006 -40.58 -7.31 34.61
C GLY A 1006 -41.18 -5.91 34.83
N ALA A 1007 -40.99 -5.33 36.00
CA ALA A 1007 -41.49 -4.00 36.32
C ALA A 1007 -40.85 -2.91 35.43
N TRP A 1008 -39.55 -2.99 35.14
CA TRP A 1008 -38.92 -2.09 34.16
C TRP A 1008 -39.44 -2.29 32.74
N SER A 1009 -39.80 -3.52 32.36
CA SER A 1009 -40.41 -3.80 31.05
C SER A 1009 -41.78 -3.16 30.92
N ASP A 1010 -42.58 -3.18 31.99
CA ASP A 1010 -43.87 -2.50 32.05
C ASP A 1010 -43.71 -0.97 31.94
N VAL A 1011 -42.75 -0.38 32.67
CA VAL A 1011 -42.43 1.07 32.56
C VAL A 1011 -42.06 1.45 31.13
N PHE A 1012 -41.18 0.70 30.47
CA PHE A 1012 -40.81 0.99 29.08
C PHE A 1012 -41.99 0.83 28.11
N ALA A 1013 -42.90 -0.11 28.37
CA ALA A 1013 -44.10 -0.30 27.57
C ALA A 1013 -45.12 0.84 27.76
N ASP A 1014 -45.30 1.33 29.00
CA ASP A 1014 -46.23 2.43 29.33
C ASP A 1014 -45.84 3.75 28.64
N TYR A 1015 -44.53 4.00 28.48
CA TYR A 1015 -43.99 5.13 27.73
C TYR A 1015 -43.82 4.85 26.23
N GLU A 1016 -44.28 3.70 25.73
CA GLU A 1016 -44.14 3.26 24.33
C GLU A 1016 -42.68 3.22 23.82
N ILE A 1017 -41.72 3.00 24.71
CA ILE A 1017 -40.28 3.02 24.43
C ILE A 1017 -39.84 1.70 23.78
N LEU A 1018 -39.55 1.76 22.48
CA LEU A 1018 -38.95 0.63 21.76
C LEU A 1018 -37.43 0.60 21.96
N GLN A 1019 -36.88 -0.46 22.57
CA GLN A 1019 -35.43 -0.57 22.75
C GLN A 1019 -34.68 -0.78 21.42
N PRO A 1020 -33.50 -0.16 21.22
CA PRO A 1020 -32.75 -0.25 19.96
C PRO A 1020 -32.10 -1.62 19.70
N PHE A 1021 -31.96 -2.44 20.75
CA PHE A 1021 -31.57 -3.85 20.71
C PHE A 1021 -32.26 -4.58 21.87
N PRO A 1022 -32.33 -5.92 21.88
CA PRO A 1022 -32.90 -6.67 23.00
C PRO A 1022 -32.06 -6.44 24.26
N GLN A 1023 -32.52 -5.55 25.14
CA GLN A 1023 -31.93 -5.32 26.45
C GLN A 1023 -32.77 -6.01 27.52
N LEU A 1024 -33.98 -5.52 27.83
CA LEU A 1024 -34.83 -6.11 28.88
C LEU A 1024 -35.37 -7.49 28.48
N GLY A 1025 -35.65 -7.69 27.19
CA GLY A 1025 -36.08 -8.99 26.65
C GLY A 1025 -34.93 -9.96 26.33
N ARG A 1026 -33.71 -9.68 26.77
CA ARG A 1026 -32.54 -10.55 26.51
C ARG A 1026 -32.58 -11.78 27.42
N ALA A 1027 -32.28 -12.95 26.86
CA ALA A 1027 -32.23 -14.18 27.63
C ALA A 1027 -31.06 -14.16 28.64
N VAL A 1028 -31.33 -14.61 29.87
CA VAL A 1028 -30.33 -14.77 30.92
C VAL A 1028 -29.99 -16.25 31.07
N HIS A 1029 -28.70 -16.55 31.13
CA HIS A 1029 -28.18 -17.88 31.34
C HIS A 1029 -27.34 -17.88 32.63
N ASP A 1030 -27.88 -18.41 33.71
CA ASP A 1030 -27.14 -18.49 34.97
C ASP A 1030 -26.14 -19.67 34.95
N PRO A 1031 -24.93 -19.50 35.53
CA PRO A 1031 -23.99 -20.60 35.70
C PRO A 1031 -24.55 -21.65 36.66
N LEU A 1032 -24.31 -22.92 36.35
CA LEU A 1032 -24.52 -24.02 37.29
C LEU A 1032 -23.43 -23.98 38.38
N PRO A 1033 -23.65 -24.58 39.57
CA PRO A 1033 -22.66 -24.55 40.66
C PRO A 1033 -21.25 -25.01 40.23
N ASP A 1034 -21.17 -26.05 39.41
CA ASP A 1034 -19.90 -26.61 38.93
C ASP A 1034 -19.27 -25.77 37.80
N ASP A 1035 -19.96 -24.77 37.24
CA ASP A 1035 -19.40 -23.90 36.19
C ASP A 1035 -18.42 -22.88 36.75
N VAL A 1036 -18.56 -22.54 38.03
CA VAL A 1036 -17.83 -21.44 38.67
C VAL A 1036 -16.32 -21.65 38.62
N ASP A 1037 -15.86 -22.89 38.84
CA ASP A 1037 -14.46 -23.29 38.74
C ASP A 1037 -14.07 -23.84 37.36
N GLY A 1038 -14.99 -23.79 36.40
CA GLY A 1038 -14.82 -24.29 35.04
C GLY A 1038 -15.10 -25.78 34.83
N SER A 1039 -15.23 -26.58 35.89
CA SER A 1039 -15.36 -28.05 35.78
C SER A 1039 -16.66 -28.48 35.05
N GLY A 1040 -17.75 -27.75 35.29
CA GLY A 1040 -19.06 -27.95 34.68
C GLY A 1040 -19.17 -27.51 33.22
N LEU A 1041 -18.23 -26.70 32.71
CA LEU A 1041 -18.26 -26.19 31.33
C LEU A 1041 -18.01 -27.30 30.28
N SER A 1042 -17.44 -28.42 30.71
CA SER A 1042 -17.23 -29.61 29.88
C SER A 1042 -18.53 -30.17 29.29
N ARG A 1043 -19.70 -29.86 29.86
CA ARG A 1043 -21.01 -30.24 29.30
C ARG A 1043 -21.30 -29.69 27.91
N PHE A 1044 -20.61 -28.62 27.49
CA PHE A 1044 -20.77 -28.03 26.16
C PHE A 1044 -19.93 -28.72 25.08
N THR A 1045 -19.06 -29.65 25.47
CA THR A 1045 -18.23 -30.42 24.54
C THR A 1045 -19.04 -31.48 23.78
N GLY A 1046 -18.47 -32.02 22.71
CA GLY A 1046 -19.09 -33.02 21.84
C GLY A 1046 -19.93 -32.45 20.70
N VAL A 1047 -20.13 -31.13 20.68
CA VAL A 1047 -20.87 -30.40 19.64
C VAL A 1047 -19.98 -30.14 18.42
N THR A 1048 -20.51 -30.35 17.22
CA THR A 1048 -19.80 -30.12 15.95
C THR A 1048 -20.41 -28.93 15.21
N ALA A 1049 -19.57 -27.99 14.80
CA ALA A 1049 -19.93 -26.79 14.05
C ALA A 1049 -19.14 -26.72 12.75
N SER A 1050 -19.73 -26.21 11.67
CA SER A 1050 -18.95 -25.87 10.48
C SER A 1050 -17.89 -24.79 10.80
N PRO A 1051 -16.79 -24.67 10.03
CA PRO A 1051 -15.80 -23.61 10.25
C PRO A 1051 -16.43 -22.21 10.28
N SER A 1052 -17.43 -21.98 9.43
CA SER A 1052 -18.17 -20.72 9.40
C SER A 1052 -18.94 -20.45 10.70
N GLN A 1053 -19.53 -21.48 11.32
CA GLN A 1053 -20.25 -21.34 12.59
C GLN A 1053 -19.30 -21.08 13.76
N ALA A 1054 -18.22 -21.87 13.87
CA ALA A 1054 -17.21 -21.66 14.91
C ALA A 1054 -16.61 -20.24 14.83
N LEU A 1055 -16.30 -19.77 13.62
CA LEU A 1055 -15.72 -18.44 13.42
C LEU A 1055 -16.71 -17.30 13.62
N ARG A 1056 -18.03 -17.55 13.70
CA ARG A 1056 -18.98 -16.49 14.10
C ARG A 1056 -18.70 -15.98 15.51
N LEU A 1057 -18.14 -16.81 16.38
CA LEU A 1057 -17.72 -16.40 17.72
C LEU A 1057 -16.67 -15.28 17.67
N THR A 1058 -15.89 -15.18 16.59
CA THR A 1058 -14.95 -14.05 16.42
C THR A 1058 -15.65 -12.70 16.29
N TYR A 1059 -16.91 -12.67 15.84
CA TYR A 1059 -17.73 -11.45 15.87
C TYR A 1059 -18.25 -11.10 17.27
N ARG A 1060 -18.18 -12.03 18.22
CA ARG A 1060 -18.56 -11.86 19.63
C ARG A 1060 -17.37 -11.61 20.56
N GLY A 1061 -16.16 -11.53 19.99
CA GLY A 1061 -14.92 -11.18 20.70
C GLY A 1061 -13.99 -12.36 20.97
N TRP A 1062 -14.30 -13.56 20.47
CA TRP A 1062 -13.38 -14.69 20.52
C TRP A 1062 -12.23 -14.51 19.53
N GLU A 1063 -11.03 -14.92 19.90
CA GLU A 1063 -9.83 -14.80 19.08
C GLU A 1063 -9.27 -16.17 18.71
N PRO A 1064 -8.97 -16.43 17.42
CA PRO A 1064 -8.25 -17.63 17.02
C PRO A 1064 -6.82 -17.59 17.56
N VAL A 1065 -6.46 -18.62 18.33
CA VAL A 1065 -5.13 -18.76 18.93
C VAL A 1065 -4.51 -20.07 18.49
N TRP A 1066 -3.18 -20.11 18.29
CA TRP A 1066 -2.46 -21.36 18.00
C TRP A 1066 -2.40 -22.33 19.18
N GLU A 1067 -3.02 -21.93 20.29
CA GLU A 1067 -3.29 -22.78 21.41
C GLU A 1067 -4.56 -23.60 21.16
N ASN A 1068 -4.40 -24.93 21.10
CA ASN A 1068 -5.52 -25.86 20.96
C ASN A 1068 -5.22 -27.13 21.78
N PRO A 1069 -5.90 -27.34 22.92
CA PRO A 1069 -5.66 -28.51 23.79
C PRO A 1069 -6.08 -29.85 23.17
N ALA A 1070 -6.79 -29.81 22.04
CA ALA A 1070 -7.38 -30.99 21.40
C ALA A 1070 -6.51 -31.65 20.33
N SER A 1071 -5.95 -30.86 19.42
CA SER A 1071 -5.33 -31.33 18.18
C SER A 1071 -4.48 -30.24 17.52
N TRP A 1072 -3.83 -30.58 16.40
CA TRP A 1072 -3.01 -29.64 15.64
C TRP A 1072 -3.87 -28.59 14.91
N GLY A 1073 -3.69 -27.31 15.21
CA GLY A 1073 -4.46 -26.20 14.62
C GLY A 1073 -4.79 -25.13 15.66
N GLN A 1074 -5.57 -24.12 15.29
CA GLN A 1074 -6.03 -23.04 16.16
C GLN A 1074 -7.28 -23.43 16.96
N GLY A 1075 -7.31 -23.06 18.25
CA GLY A 1075 -8.50 -22.99 19.10
C GLY A 1075 -9.11 -21.58 19.11
N LEU A 1076 -10.08 -21.33 20.00
CA LEU A 1076 -10.72 -20.02 20.18
C LEU A 1076 -10.63 -19.58 21.65
N LEU A 1077 -10.02 -18.42 21.90
CA LEU A 1077 -9.88 -17.83 23.24
C LEU A 1077 -10.86 -16.66 23.42
N TYR A 1078 -11.50 -16.56 24.58
CA TYR A 1078 -12.27 -15.39 24.98
C TYR A 1078 -11.76 -14.83 26.30
N GLN A 1079 -11.40 -13.55 26.30
CA GLN A 1079 -10.98 -12.84 27.50
C GLN A 1079 -12.23 -12.32 28.23
N LEU A 1080 -12.48 -12.82 29.43
CA LEU A 1080 -13.66 -12.48 30.25
C LEU A 1080 -13.41 -11.25 31.14
N SER A 1081 -12.19 -11.11 31.66
CA SER A 1081 -11.69 -9.97 32.42
C SER A 1081 -10.18 -9.86 32.24
N ASP A 1082 -9.49 -8.94 32.92
CA ASP A 1082 -8.02 -8.81 32.81
C ASP A 1082 -7.28 -10.11 33.18
N ASP A 1083 -7.84 -10.87 34.13
CA ASP A 1083 -7.21 -12.08 34.66
C ASP A 1083 -7.92 -13.39 34.27
N VAL A 1084 -9.18 -13.34 33.81
CA VAL A 1084 -9.98 -14.55 33.52
C VAL A 1084 -10.22 -14.72 32.02
N SER A 1085 -10.01 -15.93 31.50
CA SER A 1085 -10.27 -16.28 30.10
C SER A 1085 -10.81 -17.70 29.92
N VAL A 1086 -11.42 -17.97 28.77
CA VAL A 1086 -11.92 -19.30 28.38
C VAL A 1086 -11.32 -19.70 27.04
N LEU A 1087 -10.71 -20.90 26.96
CA LEU A 1087 -10.19 -21.48 25.73
C LEU A 1087 -11.06 -22.65 25.27
N LEU A 1088 -11.44 -22.63 23.98
CA LEU A 1088 -12.10 -23.74 23.30
C LEU A 1088 -11.08 -24.57 22.53
N GLY A 1089 -11.02 -25.88 22.83
CA GLY A 1089 -10.29 -26.84 22.02
C GLY A 1089 -11.15 -27.43 20.92
N LEU A 1090 -10.64 -27.38 19.70
CA LEU A 1090 -11.35 -27.77 18.48
C LEU A 1090 -10.64 -28.94 17.81
N GLU A 1091 -11.39 -29.95 17.37
CA GLU A 1091 -10.87 -31.08 16.60
C GLU A 1091 -11.48 -31.09 15.18
N PRO A 1092 -10.69 -31.11 14.09
CA PRO A 1092 -9.23 -31.21 14.07
C PRO A 1092 -8.49 -29.89 14.32
N GLY A 1093 -9.17 -28.77 14.50
CA GLY A 1093 -8.56 -27.45 14.66
C GLY A 1093 -8.49 -26.67 13.33
N MET A 1094 -8.29 -25.35 13.41
CA MET A 1094 -8.27 -24.47 12.23
C MET A 1094 -6.82 -24.17 11.76
N GLY A 1095 -6.56 -24.08 10.45
CA GLY A 1095 -5.21 -23.82 9.89
C GLY A 1095 -4.94 -22.35 9.53
N THR A 1096 -3.74 -22.07 8.97
CA THR A 1096 -3.44 -20.77 8.32
C THR A 1096 -4.04 -20.72 6.91
N GLY A 1097 -5.03 -19.85 6.66
CA GLY A 1097 -5.58 -19.67 5.31
C GLY A 1097 -6.91 -18.91 5.29
N ASP A 1098 -7.59 -18.91 4.13
CA ASP A 1098 -8.97 -18.45 4.03
C ASP A 1098 -9.89 -19.40 4.82
N PRO A 1099 -10.47 -18.95 5.94
CA PRO A 1099 -11.26 -19.82 6.80
C PRO A 1099 -12.54 -20.36 6.13
N TYR A 1100 -12.95 -19.77 5.01
CA TYR A 1100 -14.23 -20.08 4.36
C TYR A 1100 -14.12 -21.14 3.25
N ASN A 1101 -12.91 -21.62 2.91
CA ASN A 1101 -12.70 -22.63 1.87
C ASN A 1101 -11.77 -23.75 2.33
N GLY A 1102 -12.32 -24.97 2.50
CA GLY A 1102 -11.55 -26.21 2.59
C GLY A 1102 -11.27 -26.78 3.99
N TYR A 1103 -11.74 -26.15 5.07
CA TYR A 1103 -11.61 -26.72 6.41
C TYR A 1103 -12.73 -27.73 6.73
N PRO A 1104 -12.42 -28.85 7.42
CA PRO A 1104 -13.43 -29.79 7.91
C PRO A 1104 -14.25 -29.18 9.07
N ASP A 1105 -15.40 -29.79 9.37
CA ASP A 1105 -16.21 -29.40 10.53
C ASP A 1105 -15.41 -29.52 11.84
N GLN A 1106 -15.65 -28.60 12.76
CA GLN A 1106 -14.93 -28.43 14.01
C GLN A 1106 -15.76 -28.98 15.17
N LYS A 1107 -15.24 -29.99 15.85
CA LYS A 1107 -15.82 -30.53 17.07
C LYS A 1107 -15.24 -29.81 18.28
N LEU A 1108 -16.09 -29.24 19.13
CA LEU A 1108 -15.68 -28.70 20.43
C LEU A 1108 -15.40 -29.87 21.38
N VAL A 1109 -14.15 -30.06 21.78
CA VAL A 1109 -13.75 -31.19 22.63
C VAL A 1109 -13.25 -30.79 24.00
N SER A 1110 -12.98 -29.51 24.23
CA SER A 1110 -12.66 -28.96 25.56
C SER A 1110 -13.08 -27.49 25.67
N VAL A 1111 -13.40 -27.11 26.90
CA VAL A 1111 -13.68 -25.73 27.33
C VAL A 1111 -12.91 -25.52 28.63
N GLU A 1112 -11.87 -24.69 28.60
CA GLU A 1112 -10.95 -24.50 29.72
C GLU A 1112 -11.08 -23.08 30.27
N LEU A 1113 -11.52 -22.95 31.53
CA LEU A 1113 -11.47 -21.68 32.28
C LEU A 1113 -10.06 -21.46 32.86
N ARG A 1114 -9.56 -20.23 32.81
CA ARG A 1114 -8.18 -19.90 33.16
C ARG A 1114 -8.08 -18.62 33.96
N GLY A 1115 -7.07 -18.56 34.84
CA GLY A 1115 -6.64 -17.37 35.59
C GLY A 1115 -7.50 -16.96 36.78
N GLY A 1116 -8.77 -17.40 36.84
CA GLY A 1116 -9.66 -17.19 37.99
C GLY A 1116 -10.96 -18.00 37.87
N THR A 1117 -12.01 -17.54 38.54
CA THR A 1117 -13.34 -18.16 38.56
C THR A 1117 -14.37 -17.30 37.85
N LEU A 1118 -15.53 -17.86 37.49
CA LEU A 1118 -16.63 -17.07 36.91
C LEU A 1118 -17.23 -16.06 37.90
N ASN A 1119 -16.95 -16.16 39.20
CA ASN A 1119 -17.35 -15.15 40.18
C ASN A 1119 -16.52 -13.87 40.10
N ASP A 1120 -15.33 -13.95 39.49
CA ASP A 1120 -14.43 -12.81 39.29
C ASP A 1120 -14.76 -12.00 38.01
N VAL A 1121 -15.90 -12.33 37.39
CA VAL A 1121 -16.35 -11.80 36.08
C VAL A 1121 -17.75 -11.19 36.22
N ASP A 1122 -18.03 -10.12 35.47
CA ASP A 1122 -19.36 -9.50 35.42
C ASP A 1122 -20.45 -10.51 34.98
N ARG A 1123 -21.58 -10.51 35.70
CA ARG A 1123 -22.69 -11.47 35.47
C ARG A 1123 -23.24 -11.43 34.04
N ALA A 1124 -23.21 -10.28 33.37
CA ALA A 1124 -23.62 -10.18 31.98
C ALA A 1124 -22.68 -10.98 31.07
N THR A 1125 -21.37 -10.81 31.26
CA THR A 1125 -20.34 -11.50 30.49
C THR A 1125 -20.39 -13.01 30.71
N VAL A 1126 -20.67 -13.47 31.94
CA VAL A 1126 -20.89 -14.90 32.24
C VAL A 1126 -22.13 -15.44 31.51
N SER A 1127 -23.26 -14.73 31.57
CA SER A 1127 -24.49 -15.12 30.87
C SER A 1127 -24.27 -15.23 29.36
N GLU A 1128 -23.50 -14.32 28.78
CA GLU A 1128 -23.19 -14.30 27.34
C GLU A 1128 -22.19 -15.39 26.93
N LEU A 1129 -21.19 -15.68 27.77
CA LEU A 1129 -20.32 -16.84 27.60
C LEU A 1129 -21.15 -18.14 27.52
N ILE A 1130 -22.09 -18.34 28.44
CA ILE A 1130 -22.92 -19.55 28.46
C ILE A 1130 -23.81 -19.61 27.22
N ALA A 1131 -24.35 -18.47 26.78
CA ALA A 1131 -25.11 -18.38 25.53
C ALA A 1131 -24.27 -18.74 24.30
N ASP A 1132 -23.02 -18.28 24.24
CA ASP A 1132 -22.06 -18.59 23.16
C ASP A 1132 -21.72 -20.08 23.13
N LEU A 1133 -21.44 -20.68 24.28
CA LEU A 1133 -21.15 -22.11 24.41
C LEU A 1133 -22.37 -22.97 24.02
N ALA A 1134 -23.56 -22.61 24.49
CA ALA A 1134 -24.80 -23.30 24.12
C ALA A 1134 -25.12 -23.16 22.62
N GLY A 1135 -24.74 -22.03 22.02
CA GLY A 1135 -24.94 -21.70 20.62
C GLY A 1135 -23.81 -22.09 19.67
N PHE A 1136 -22.80 -22.85 20.11
CA PHE A 1136 -21.57 -23.10 19.35
C PHE A 1136 -21.80 -23.63 17.91
N ALA A 1137 -22.82 -24.46 17.71
CA ALA A 1137 -23.20 -25.02 16.39
C ALA A 1137 -24.42 -24.35 15.73
N SER A 1138 -24.82 -23.15 16.15
CA SER A 1138 -26.02 -22.45 15.62
C SER A 1138 -25.75 -21.44 14.49
#